data_AF-A0A1H3X4P4-F1
#
_entry.id   AF-A0A1H3X4P4-F1
#
_cell.length_a   1.000
_cell.length_b   1.000
_cell.length_c   1.000
_cell.angle_alpha   90.00
_cell.angle_beta   90.00
_cell.angle_gamma   90.00
#
_symmetry.space_group_name_H-M   'P 1'
#
loop_
_entity.id
_entity.type
_entity.pdbx_description
1 polymer ?
#
loop_
_entity_poly.entity_id
_entity_poly.type
_entity_poly.pdbx_seq_one_letter_code
_entity_poly.pdbx_strand_id
1 'polypeptide(L)'
;MAKKIKFTLEMKDGVQARTLEDLQENFDMEKVVGYFTDGRLQTWLEERYYEDEAEAVSKMSKDATDFHKKLCEALGVAVVEEELSAIDIEEVERRKQRLENLRQYTAEKNILDKVDFVAFNQEELGDLLSDGVSEIILCNGSFRIPLKQKNKKYIGVGRVEAVIKSEEKVDFSALGISFVNVKFDEKYDKLENQSGAQLYEMAKKEENIEKSIELLKMASDKGDATAMHELGMKYMNGDGVEEDYNKGIEFFEKSAQLGNADAMLDMGDAYFNGITFEKNTERAFEWYMKGADNGNAECMVIIAVRYVNGEWGEKNDKEAVRLLKKSLEEKNDFKSISMLYLGHIYGDENSDYYNPKEAFQWYKKSAKDDEDNCYWVGECYLKGIGVQADRYKAIDWYSKAADAGDGSSMNALGLIYGQIADERNSYSEIKEARKKEIQWYEKAIEKGNVAANYNLAYCYHHGIGVQKVIGKAGALYRKAAKDDYILAMVKLGDIFLFDNEPKVVAGKEARKWYEKAAELGNGEAMQGLGKMFEEGKGVSLNYRVAFEWYKKSVDAGYISAMVDIGLIYEDGKGVSKNYAEACHWYKMAADKGNACAMRLIGRLYFNGNGVTKDEGLAMQWWQRSADAGDKTAKKWIDEVKTAKSQGKSGGCFITTAVCDTLGKSDDCYELTMFRDFRDNWMAVQADGEALIQEYYVIAPKIVSAINQLPNAKEIYQNIWDKSLSGCLRYIEQGNMLACKEKYVEMVQKLRKKYIDT
;
A
#
# COMPACT_ATOMS: atom_id res chain seq x y z
N MET A 1 14.76 -49.28 42.13
CA MET A 1 13.67 -49.16 41.15
C MET A 1 13.47 -47.74 40.63
N ALA A 2 13.43 -46.69 41.47
CA ALA A 2 13.23 -45.30 41.02
C ALA A 2 14.24 -44.77 39.96
N LYS A 3 15.51 -45.24 39.93
CA LYS A 3 16.48 -44.86 38.87
C LYS A 3 16.24 -45.52 37.50
N LYS A 4 15.28 -46.44 37.35
CA LYS A 4 15.07 -47.24 36.13
C LYS A 4 13.66 -47.12 35.51
N ILE A 5 12.82 -46.21 36.01
CA ILE A 5 11.49 -45.96 35.45
C ILE A 5 11.58 -44.70 34.60
N LYS A 6 11.46 -44.84 33.28
CA LYS A 6 11.26 -43.72 32.34
C LYS A 6 9.79 -43.68 31.95
N PHE A 7 9.00 -42.89 32.66
CA PHE A 7 7.76 -42.33 32.12
C PHE A 7 7.72 -40.85 32.46
N THR A 8 7.31 -40.05 31.49
CA THR A 8 7.09 -38.62 31.62
C THR A 8 5.77 -38.42 32.37
N LEU A 9 5.81 -37.87 33.58
CA LEU A 9 4.62 -37.35 34.23
C LEU A 9 4.48 -35.88 33.79
N GLU A 10 3.60 -35.63 32.84
CA GLU A 10 3.21 -34.26 32.48
C GLU A 10 2.25 -33.72 33.54
N MET A 11 2.57 -32.55 34.08
CA MET A 11 1.69 -31.80 34.98
C MET A 11 1.24 -30.50 34.34
N LYS A 12 0.14 -29.94 34.87
CA LYS A 12 -0.56 -28.74 34.36
C LYS A 12 0.31 -27.50 34.19
N ASP A 13 1.50 -27.44 34.80
CA ASP A 13 2.41 -26.30 34.74
C ASP A 13 3.77 -26.64 34.08
N GLY A 14 3.92 -27.83 33.49
CA GLY A 14 5.01 -28.14 32.55
C GLY A 14 6.39 -28.54 33.11
N VAL A 15 6.55 -28.78 34.43
CA VAL A 15 7.86 -29.15 35.01
C VAL A 15 8.04 -30.69 35.07
N GLN A 16 9.19 -31.19 34.58
CA GLN A 16 9.59 -32.61 34.63
C GLN A 16 10.55 -32.88 35.80
N ALA A 17 10.22 -33.84 36.69
CA ALA A 17 11.13 -34.28 37.76
C ALA A 17 12.18 -35.27 37.24
N ARG A 18 13.42 -35.15 37.73
CA ARG A 18 14.55 -35.98 37.28
C ARG A 18 15.32 -36.66 38.41
N THR A 19 15.06 -36.30 39.68
CA THR A 19 15.70 -36.91 40.85
C THR A 19 14.68 -37.37 41.91
N LEU A 20 15.14 -38.17 42.89
CA LEU A 20 14.29 -38.70 43.97
C LEU A 20 13.93 -37.60 44.99
N GLU A 21 14.82 -36.64 45.23
CA GLU A 21 14.52 -35.46 46.05
C GLU A 21 13.46 -34.56 45.38
N ASP A 22 13.50 -34.37 44.06
CA ASP A 22 12.45 -33.63 43.31
C ASP A 22 11.07 -34.25 43.49
N LEU A 23 11.03 -35.59 43.56
CA LEU A 23 9.83 -36.39 43.77
C LEU A 23 9.27 -36.24 45.19
N GLN A 24 10.12 -36.15 46.21
CA GLN A 24 9.69 -36.01 47.60
C GLN A 24 9.27 -34.58 47.97
N GLU A 25 9.91 -33.56 47.39
CA GLU A 25 9.57 -32.15 47.66
C GLU A 25 8.34 -31.66 46.89
N ASN A 26 8.10 -32.18 45.68
CA ASN A 26 7.07 -31.62 44.77
C ASN A 26 5.91 -32.57 44.46
N PHE A 27 5.88 -33.78 45.02
CA PHE A 27 4.84 -34.77 44.69
C PHE A 27 4.17 -35.34 45.94
N ASP A 28 2.90 -35.69 45.75
CA ASP A 28 2.09 -36.41 46.72
C ASP A 28 2.52 -37.88 46.77
N MET A 29 3.40 -38.20 47.72
CA MET A 29 3.94 -39.55 47.88
C MET A 29 2.87 -40.57 48.27
N GLU A 30 1.74 -40.14 48.82
CA GLU A 30 0.58 -40.98 49.13
C GLU A 30 -0.03 -41.56 47.84
N LYS A 31 -0.14 -40.77 46.77
CA LYS A 31 -0.60 -41.24 45.45
C LYS A 31 0.37 -42.19 44.77
N VAL A 32 1.68 -41.97 44.93
CA VAL A 32 2.70 -42.84 44.35
C VAL A 32 2.72 -44.18 45.07
N VAL A 33 2.53 -44.19 46.39
CA VAL A 33 2.49 -45.42 47.20
C VAL A 33 1.19 -46.20 46.98
N GLY A 34 0.05 -45.53 46.84
CA GLY A 34 -1.23 -46.16 46.51
C GLY A 34 -1.21 -46.98 45.21
N TYR A 35 -0.28 -46.67 44.29
CA TYR A 35 -0.05 -47.44 43.07
C TYR A 35 0.51 -48.86 43.31
N PHE A 36 1.17 -49.09 44.45
CA PHE A 36 1.88 -50.35 44.73
C PHE A 36 1.11 -51.33 45.62
N THR A 37 0.04 -50.89 46.30
CA THR A 37 -0.68 -51.70 47.30
C THR A 37 -1.90 -52.47 46.79
N ASP A 38 -2.29 -52.32 45.52
CA ASP A 38 -3.58 -52.82 45.01
C ASP A 38 -3.45 -54.00 44.04
N GLY A 39 -2.76 -55.08 44.44
CA GLY A 39 -2.60 -56.31 43.63
C GLY A 39 -1.77 -56.18 42.34
N ARG A 40 -1.58 -54.96 41.83
CA ARG A 40 -0.84 -54.65 40.59
C ARG A 40 0.63 -55.00 40.67
N LEU A 41 1.26 -54.98 41.85
CA LEU A 41 2.66 -55.39 41.98
C LEU A 41 2.82 -56.91 41.80
N GLN A 42 1.85 -57.71 42.29
CA GLN A 42 1.84 -59.15 42.04
C GLN A 42 1.64 -59.43 40.55
N THR A 43 0.63 -58.81 39.93
CA THR A 43 0.35 -58.96 38.49
C THR A 43 1.52 -58.48 37.62
N TRP A 44 2.17 -57.37 37.97
CA TRP A 44 3.34 -56.86 37.26
C TRP A 44 4.58 -57.77 37.40
N LEU A 45 4.78 -58.42 38.55
CA LEU A 45 5.84 -59.40 38.77
C LEU A 45 5.57 -60.71 38.00
N GLU A 46 4.31 -61.14 37.94
CA GLU A 46 3.84 -62.29 37.15
C GLU A 46 3.99 -62.02 35.63
N GLU A 47 3.61 -60.83 35.15
CA GLU A 47 3.74 -60.40 33.75
C GLU A 47 5.20 -60.26 33.28
N ARG A 48 6.19 -60.25 34.19
CA ARG A 48 7.62 -60.10 33.88
C ARG A 48 8.49 -61.29 34.31
N TYR A 49 7.90 -62.44 34.61
CA TYR A 49 8.55 -63.74 34.88
C TYR A 49 9.39 -63.85 36.18
N TYR A 50 8.92 -63.27 37.29
CA TYR A 50 9.51 -63.46 38.62
C TYR A 50 8.49 -64.13 39.57
N GLU A 51 8.18 -65.39 39.27
CA GLU A 51 7.09 -66.16 39.91
C GLU A 51 7.35 -66.48 41.39
N ASP A 52 8.59 -66.78 41.77
CA ASP A 52 8.96 -67.12 43.17
C ASP A 52 8.78 -65.90 44.11
N GLU A 53 9.09 -64.70 43.63
CA GLU A 53 8.86 -63.44 44.36
C GLU A 53 7.38 -63.05 44.39
N ALA A 54 6.63 -63.29 43.31
CA ALA A 54 5.18 -63.10 43.30
C ALA A 54 4.45 -64.05 44.28
N GLU A 55 4.92 -65.29 44.41
CA GLU A 55 4.38 -66.28 45.35
C GLU A 55 4.78 -65.97 46.81
N ALA A 56 5.96 -65.37 47.04
CA ALA A 56 6.34 -64.86 48.37
C ALA A 56 5.45 -63.68 48.81
N VAL A 57 5.09 -62.79 47.88
CA VAL A 57 4.16 -61.66 48.09
C VAL A 57 2.74 -62.15 48.34
N SER A 58 2.28 -63.20 47.63
CA SER A 58 0.93 -63.75 47.79
C SER A 58 0.72 -64.50 49.13
N LYS A 59 1.80 -64.98 49.76
CA LYS A 59 1.79 -65.67 51.06
C LYS A 59 1.84 -64.73 52.28
N MET A 60 2.04 -63.43 52.09
CA MET A 60 1.98 -62.46 53.18
C MET A 60 0.51 -62.24 53.57
N SER A 61 0.18 -62.56 54.83
CA SER A 61 -1.18 -62.63 55.38
C SER A 61 -2.10 -61.46 54.98
N LYS A 62 -3.35 -61.80 54.62
CA LYS A 62 -4.46 -60.95 54.14
C LYS A 62 -4.99 -59.86 55.10
N ASP A 63 -4.26 -59.48 56.14
CA ASP A 63 -4.55 -58.25 56.87
C ASP A 63 -3.69 -57.14 56.24
N ALA A 64 -4.26 -56.45 55.25
CA ALA A 64 -3.68 -55.32 54.54
C ALA A 64 -3.13 -54.22 55.49
N THR A 65 -3.54 -54.24 56.75
CA THR A 65 -3.15 -53.26 57.77
C THR A 65 -1.69 -53.35 58.20
N ASP A 66 -0.98 -54.50 58.13
CA ASP A 66 0.41 -54.60 58.62
C ASP A 66 1.45 -54.14 57.57
N PHE A 67 1.22 -54.40 56.28
CA PHE A 67 2.07 -53.88 55.20
C PHE A 67 1.81 -52.39 54.97
N HIS A 68 0.54 -51.99 54.92
CA HIS A 68 0.15 -50.59 54.79
C HIS A 68 0.60 -49.77 56.02
N LYS A 69 0.47 -50.27 57.26
CA LYS A 69 1.09 -49.63 58.45
C LYS A 69 2.60 -49.55 58.38
N LYS A 70 3.32 -50.63 58.04
CA LYS A 70 4.80 -50.61 58.03
C LYS A 70 5.35 -49.70 56.95
N LEU A 71 4.66 -49.62 55.81
CA LEU A 71 5.01 -48.71 54.72
C LEU A 71 4.66 -47.25 55.09
N CYS A 72 3.48 -47.02 55.68
CA CYS A 72 3.09 -45.73 56.24
C CYS A 72 3.94 -45.30 57.46
N GLU A 73 4.48 -46.21 58.27
CA GLU A 73 5.42 -45.94 59.38
C GLU A 73 6.85 -45.68 58.86
N ALA A 74 7.27 -46.38 57.81
CA ALA A 74 8.56 -46.13 57.15
C ALA A 74 8.56 -44.82 56.35
N LEU A 75 7.38 -44.30 55.99
CA LEU A 75 7.19 -43.10 55.18
C LEU A 75 6.51 -41.93 55.92
N GLY A 76 5.93 -42.16 57.09
CA GLY A 76 5.41 -41.15 58.02
C GLY A 76 3.98 -40.62 57.80
N VAL A 77 3.05 -41.34 57.13
CA VAL A 77 1.76 -40.77 56.66
C VAL A 77 0.53 -41.63 57.02
N ALA A 78 -0.66 -41.02 57.23
CA ALA A 78 -1.85 -41.65 57.84
C ALA A 78 -3.05 -41.81 56.86
N VAL A 79 -3.76 -42.94 56.98
CA VAL A 79 -4.62 -43.56 55.94
C VAL A 79 -6.11 -43.17 56.03
N VAL A 80 -6.78 -42.87 54.91
CA VAL A 80 -8.25 -42.92 54.73
C VAL A 80 -8.64 -43.31 53.29
N GLU A 81 -9.63 -44.21 53.15
CA GLU A 81 -10.14 -44.83 51.90
C GLU A 81 -11.29 -44.02 51.24
N GLU A 82 -11.37 -43.98 49.90
CA GLU A 82 -12.62 -44.20 49.11
C GLU A 82 -12.40 -44.23 47.57
N GLU A 83 -13.29 -44.98 46.89
CA GLU A 83 -13.27 -45.52 45.51
C GLU A 83 -13.59 -44.52 44.37
N LEU A 84 -13.17 -44.84 43.12
CA LEU A 84 -13.76 -44.29 41.88
C LEU A 84 -13.50 -45.17 40.65
N SER A 85 -14.45 -45.13 39.70
CA SER A 85 -14.70 -46.07 38.61
C SER A 85 -14.52 -45.48 37.18
N ALA A 86 -14.34 -46.40 36.20
CA ALA A 86 -14.58 -46.34 34.74
C ALA A 86 -13.76 -45.31 33.92
N ILE A 87 -12.85 -45.69 33.01
CA ILE A 87 -12.95 -46.44 31.72
C ILE A 87 -11.48 -46.76 31.31
N ASP A 88 -11.11 -47.86 30.62
CA ASP A 88 -11.68 -48.21 29.31
C ASP A 88 -11.87 -49.71 29.03
N ILE A 89 -13.15 -50.04 28.87
CA ILE A 89 -13.72 -51.33 28.52
C ILE A 89 -13.56 -51.58 27.00
N GLU A 90 -13.32 -50.54 26.20
CA GLU A 90 -13.33 -50.63 24.74
C GLU A 90 -12.13 -51.41 24.15
N GLU A 91 -10.96 -51.36 24.80
CA GLU A 91 -9.76 -52.10 24.37
C GLU A 91 -9.88 -53.61 24.68
N VAL A 92 -10.58 -53.94 25.77
CA VAL A 92 -10.92 -55.31 26.17
C VAL A 92 -12.00 -55.88 25.23
N GLU A 93 -13.01 -55.08 24.89
CA GLU A 93 -14.05 -55.42 23.92
C GLU A 93 -13.45 -55.65 22.51
N ARG A 94 -12.48 -54.82 22.06
CA ARG A 94 -11.76 -55.01 20.78
C ARG A 94 -10.97 -56.31 20.73
N ARG A 95 -10.36 -56.75 21.82
CA ARG A 95 -9.63 -58.03 21.90
C ARG A 95 -10.59 -59.22 21.85
N LYS A 96 -11.73 -59.15 22.54
CA LYS A 96 -12.81 -60.16 22.46
C LYS A 96 -13.40 -60.26 21.06
N GLN A 97 -13.70 -59.13 20.41
CA GLN A 97 -14.28 -59.10 19.07
C GLN A 97 -13.32 -59.69 18.01
N ARG A 98 -12.00 -59.47 18.15
CA ARG A 98 -10.96 -60.05 17.28
C ARG A 98 -10.90 -61.58 17.37
N LEU A 99 -11.00 -62.16 18.57
CA LEU A 99 -11.08 -63.60 18.78
C LEU A 99 -12.37 -64.22 18.24
N GLU A 100 -13.50 -63.52 18.37
CA GLU A 100 -14.80 -63.98 17.89
C GLU A 100 -14.90 -63.95 16.35
N ASN A 101 -14.32 -62.94 15.70
CA ASN A 101 -14.25 -62.87 14.24
C ASN A 101 -13.36 -63.99 13.67
N LEU A 102 -12.23 -64.32 14.30
CA LEU A 102 -11.34 -65.41 13.85
C LEU A 102 -12.06 -66.78 13.84
N ARG A 103 -12.94 -67.02 14.82
CA ARG A 103 -13.75 -68.25 14.94
C ARG A 103 -14.75 -68.45 13.79
N GLN A 104 -15.12 -67.40 13.07
CA GLN A 104 -16.05 -67.50 11.93
C GLN A 104 -15.39 -67.98 10.64
N TYR A 105 -14.06 -67.83 10.52
CA TYR A 105 -13.32 -68.05 9.27
C TYR A 105 -12.43 -69.31 9.29
N THR A 106 -12.32 -70.01 10.41
CA THR A 106 -11.58 -71.29 10.52
C THR A 106 -12.31 -72.28 11.44
N ALA A 107 -12.46 -73.52 10.97
CA ALA A 107 -13.00 -74.64 11.77
C ALA A 107 -11.89 -75.47 12.45
N GLU A 108 -10.62 -75.11 12.28
CA GLU A 108 -9.48 -75.84 12.85
C GLU A 108 -9.21 -75.42 14.29
N LYS A 109 -9.47 -76.34 15.23
CA LYS A 109 -9.35 -76.12 16.68
C LYS A 109 -7.95 -75.70 17.17
N ASN A 110 -6.88 -75.98 16.41
CA ASN A 110 -5.50 -75.79 16.86
C ASN A 110 -4.81 -74.52 16.30
N ILE A 111 -5.48 -73.71 15.46
CA ILE A 111 -4.96 -72.40 15.02
C ILE A 111 -5.08 -71.35 16.14
N LEU A 112 -6.09 -71.51 17.00
CA LEU A 112 -6.37 -70.60 18.11
C LEU A 112 -5.31 -70.64 19.22
N ASP A 113 -4.49 -71.70 19.27
CA ASP A 113 -3.38 -71.84 20.21
C ASP A 113 -2.09 -71.12 19.73
N LYS A 114 -2.10 -70.53 18.53
CA LYS A 114 -0.95 -69.83 17.89
C LYS A 114 -1.19 -68.32 17.70
N VAL A 115 -2.14 -67.75 18.44
CA VAL A 115 -2.70 -66.40 18.20
C VAL A 115 -1.81 -65.25 18.71
N ASP A 116 -0.67 -65.55 19.33
CA ASP A 116 0.19 -64.51 19.91
C ASP A 116 0.83 -63.57 18.86
N PHE A 117 0.87 -63.98 17.58
CA PHE A 117 1.56 -63.23 16.52
C PHE A 117 0.72 -63.10 15.23
N VAL A 118 -0.36 -62.32 15.31
CA VAL A 118 -1.25 -61.99 14.19
C VAL A 118 -0.98 -60.57 13.71
N ALA A 119 -0.87 -60.40 12.39
CA ALA A 119 -0.85 -59.09 11.75
C ALA A 119 -2.16 -58.85 11.00
N PHE A 120 -2.82 -57.72 11.30
CA PHE A 120 -3.99 -57.21 10.60
C PHE A 120 -3.62 -56.11 9.60
N ASN A 121 -2.45 -55.48 9.75
CA ASN A 121 -1.93 -54.45 8.84
C ASN A 121 -0.39 -54.56 8.64
N GLN A 122 0.16 -53.72 7.75
CA GLN A 122 1.58 -53.77 7.35
C GLN A 122 2.55 -53.34 8.46
N GLU A 123 2.14 -52.44 9.35
CA GLU A 123 2.95 -51.93 10.45
C GLU A 123 3.16 -53.03 11.50
N GLU A 124 2.08 -53.70 11.91
CA GLU A 124 2.10 -54.85 12.82
C GLU A 124 2.97 -56.00 12.28
N LEU A 125 2.92 -56.24 10.96
CA LEU A 125 3.80 -57.20 10.32
C LEU A 125 5.28 -56.78 10.42
N GLY A 126 5.58 -55.49 10.32
CA GLY A 126 6.93 -54.93 10.48
C GLY A 126 7.51 -55.18 11.87
N ASP A 127 6.70 -54.97 12.90
CA ASP A 127 7.08 -55.19 14.29
C ASP A 127 7.37 -56.67 14.57
N LEU A 128 6.45 -57.55 14.17
CA LEU A 128 6.61 -59.01 14.34
C LEU A 128 7.84 -59.56 13.62
N LEU A 129 8.18 -59.01 12.44
CA LEU A 129 9.38 -59.38 11.71
C LEU A 129 10.67 -58.87 12.37
N SER A 130 10.61 -57.69 12.99
CA SER A 130 11.73 -57.12 13.75
C SER A 130 11.98 -57.89 15.03
N ASP A 131 10.92 -58.41 15.64
CA ASP A 131 10.95 -59.27 16.84
C ASP A 131 11.35 -60.72 16.53
N GLY A 132 11.62 -61.04 15.26
CA GLY A 132 12.18 -62.33 14.87
C GLY A 132 11.17 -63.49 14.84
N VAL A 133 9.87 -63.20 14.92
CA VAL A 133 8.80 -64.21 14.97
C VAL A 133 8.82 -65.12 13.74
N SER A 134 8.73 -66.44 13.94
CA SER A 134 8.90 -67.45 12.87
C SER A 134 7.61 -67.90 12.18
N GLU A 135 6.46 -67.85 12.87
CA GLU A 135 5.14 -68.17 12.31
C GLU A 135 4.22 -66.95 12.51
N ILE A 136 3.66 -66.41 11.43
CA ILE A 136 2.84 -65.18 11.47
C ILE A 136 1.51 -65.44 10.76
N ILE A 137 0.41 -65.03 11.40
CA ILE A 137 -0.93 -65.11 10.80
C ILE A 137 -1.25 -63.76 10.16
N LEU A 138 -1.63 -63.76 8.89
CA LEU A 138 -2.05 -62.59 8.13
C LEU A 138 -3.57 -62.60 7.99
N CYS A 139 -4.23 -61.53 8.43
CA CYS A 139 -5.68 -61.47 8.48
C CYS A 139 -6.23 -60.35 7.59
N ASN A 140 -7.02 -60.74 6.58
CA ASN A 140 -7.91 -59.88 5.79
C ASN A 140 -7.34 -58.50 5.36
N GLY A 141 -6.18 -58.51 4.69
CA GLY A 141 -5.47 -57.30 4.26
C GLY A 141 -4.41 -57.58 3.17
N SER A 142 -3.80 -56.52 2.65
CA SER A 142 -2.71 -56.60 1.67
C SER A 142 -1.37 -56.39 2.36
N PHE A 143 -0.47 -57.36 2.25
CA PHE A 143 0.81 -57.36 2.98
C PHE A 143 2.00 -57.45 2.01
N ARG A 144 3.02 -56.60 2.21
CA ARG A 144 4.30 -56.62 1.51
C ARG A 144 5.30 -57.45 2.30
N ILE A 145 5.75 -58.57 1.72
CA ILE A 145 6.66 -59.52 2.38
C ILE A 145 8.08 -59.37 1.79
N PRO A 146 9.09 -58.95 2.57
CA PRO A 146 10.46 -58.82 2.08
C PRO A 146 11.13 -60.19 1.84
N LEU A 147 11.75 -60.40 0.67
CA LEU A 147 12.48 -61.64 0.34
C LEU A 147 13.65 -61.99 1.30
N LYS A 148 14.14 -60.99 2.06
CA LYS A 148 15.20 -61.18 3.07
C LYS A 148 14.74 -61.99 4.30
N GLN A 149 13.45 -62.15 4.52
CA GLN A 149 12.88 -62.87 5.67
C GLN A 149 12.79 -64.39 5.38
N LYS A 150 13.95 -65.05 5.35
CA LYS A 150 14.07 -66.49 5.07
C LYS A 150 13.52 -67.34 6.24
N ASN A 151 13.07 -68.56 5.93
CA ASN A 151 12.60 -69.55 6.92
C ASN A 151 11.41 -69.07 7.79
N LYS A 152 10.45 -68.37 7.18
CA LYS A 152 9.23 -67.91 7.86
C LYS A 152 8.00 -68.62 7.30
N LYS A 153 7.02 -68.87 8.17
CA LYS A 153 5.74 -69.44 7.77
C LYS A 153 4.64 -68.40 7.92
N TYR A 154 3.92 -68.16 6.84
CA TYR A 154 2.79 -67.22 6.80
C TYR A 154 1.49 -67.99 6.61
N ILE A 155 0.50 -67.69 7.45
CA ILE A 155 -0.82 -68.33 7.40
C ILE A 155 -1.86 -67.27 7.07
N GLY A 156 -2.51 -67.39 5.91
CA GLY A 156 -3.56 -66.46 5.50
C GLY A 156 -4.92 -66.88 6.04
N VAL A 157 -5.65 -65.95 6.66
CA VAL A 157 -7.03 -66.15 7.10
C VAL A 157 -7.91 -65.02 6.56
N GLY A 158 -8.95 -65.36 5.80
CA GLY A 158 -9.83 -64.40 5.12
C GLY A 158 -9.34 -64.00 3.71
N ARG A 159 -9.64 -62.76 3.26
CA ARG A 159 -9.17 -62.24 1.97
C ARG A 159 -7.80 -61.59 2.16
N VAL A 160 -6.75 -62.37 1.98
CA VAL A 160 -5.36 -61.93 2.15
C VAL A 160 -4.68 -61.85 0.78
N GLU A 161 -4.04 -60.73 0.49
CA GLU A 161 -3.24 -60.52 -0.71
C GLU A 161 -1.77 -60.29 -0.29
N ALA A 162 -0.86 -61.14 -0.75
CA ALA A 162 0.57 -60.99 -0.45
C ALA A 162 1.29 -60.44 -1.68
N VAL A 163 1.94 -59.28 -1.53
CA VAL A 163 2.75 -58.63 -2.56
C VAL A 163 4.23 -58.88 -2.25
N ILE A 164 4.95 -59.44 -3.22
CA ILE A 164 6.35 -59.82 -3.07
C ILE A 164 7.17 -59.05 -4.08
N LYS A 165 8.22 -58.36 -3.61
CA LYS A 165 9.16 -57.67 -4.49
C LYS A 165 10.25 -58.65 -4.94
N SER A 166 10.22 -59.06 -6.21
CA SER A 166 11.22 -59.91 -6.86
C SER A 166 11.39 -59.52 -8.32
N GLU A 167 12.62 -59.53 -8.84
CA GLU A 167 12.92 -59.31 -10.27
C GLU A 167 12.66 -60.58 -11.12
N GLU A 168 12.52 -61.76 -10.51
CA GLU A 168 12.29 -63.04 -11.19
C GLU A 168 11.20 -63.87 -10.49
N LYS A 169 10.70 -64.92 -11.16
CA LYS A 169 9.75 -65.89 -10.58
C LYS A 169 10.40 -66.62 -9.40
N VAL A 170 9.89 -66.41 -8.19
CA VAL A 170 10.45 -66.96 -6.94
C VAL A 170 9.87 -68.33 -6.63
N ASP A 171 10.73 -69.32 -6.39
CA ASP A 171 10.35 -70.55 -5.70
C ASP A 171 10.41 -70.34 -4.18
N PHE A 172 9.26 -70.07 -3.58
CA PHE A 172 9.13 -69.80 -2.14
C PHE A 172 9.59 -70.97 -1.27
N SER A 173 9.38 -72.20 -1.76
CA SER A 173 9.77 -73.42 -1.06
C SER A 173 11.29 -73.49 -0.92
N ALA A 174 12.02 -73.06 -1.94
CA ALA A 174 13.48 -73.01 -1.95
C ALA A 174 14.07 -71.95 -0.99
N LEU A 175 13.30 -70.92 -0.64
CA LEU A 175 13.69 -69.87 0.33
C LEU A 175 13.24 -70.17 1.77
N GLY A 176 12.59 -71.32 1.99
CA GLY A 176 12.01 -71.70 3.27
C GLY A 176 10.79 -70.86 3.66
N ILE A 177 10.19 -70.15 2.70
CA ILE A 177 8.97 -69.36 2.92
C ILE A 177 7.78 -70.21 2.49
N SER A 178 6.87 -70.48 3.41
CA SER A 178 5.68 -71.29 3.12
C SER A 178 4.41 -70.53 3.44
N PHE A 179 3.46 -70.58 2.50
CA PHE A 179 2.13 -69.99 2.63
C PHE A 179 1.10 -71.09 2.77
N VAL A 180 0.21 -70.97 3.75
CA VAL A 180 -0.93 -71.87 3.92
C VAL A 180 -2.20 -71.02 3.86
N ASN A 181 -3.14 -71.38 2.98
CA ASN A 181 -4.46 -70.76 2.81
C ASN A 181 -4.51 -69.30 2.26
N VAL A 182 -3.52 -68.84 1.49
CA VAL A 182 -3.57 -67.56 0.75
C VAL A 182 -3.91 -67.82 -0.73
N LYS A 183 -4.87 -67.09 -1.30
CA LYS A 183 -5.09 -67.05 -2.76
C LYS A 183 -4.19 -65.97 -3.37
N PHE A 184 -3.31 -66.35 -4.28
CA PHE A 184 -2.40 -65.41 -4.96
C PHE A 184 -3.08 -64.76 -6.16
N ASP A 185 -3.12 -63.42 -6.19
CA ASP A 185 -3.39 -62.61 -7.38
C ASP A 185 -2.08 -61.86 -7.72
N GLU A 186 -1.36 -62.35 -8.74
CA GLU A 186 -0.11 -61.75 -9.19
C GLU A 186 -0.40 -60.42 -9.90
N LYS A 187 -0.43 -59.32 -9.14
CA LYS A 187 -0.36 -57.97 -9.70
C LYS A 187 0.67 -57.18 -8.91
N TYR A 188 1.90 -57.05 -9.42
CA TYR A 188 2.75 -55.86 -9.29
C TYR A 188 4.09 -56.10 -9.99
N ASP A 189 4.27 -55.57 -11.21
CA ASP A 189 5.59 -55.17 -11.73
C ASP A 189 5.55 -54.27 -12.99
N LYS A 190 4.74 -53.20 -12.97
CA LYS A 190 4.68 -52.26 -14.11
C LYS A 190 5.27 -50.88 -13.85
N LEU A 191 5.45 -50.47 -12.59
CA LEU A 191 5.84 -49.10 -12.21
C LEU A 191 7.36 -48.94 -12.01
N GLU A 192 8.06 -49.92 -11.43
CA GLU A 192 9.51 -49.85 -11.19
C GLU A 192 10.32 -49.82 -12.51
N ASN A 193 9.76 -50.36 -13.59
CA ASN A 193 10.33 -50.31 -14.94
C ASN A 193 10.05 -48.99 -15.72
N GLN A 194 9.23 -48.08 -15.19
CA GLN A 194 8.93 -46.81 -15.84
C GLN A 194 10.09 -45.81 -15.62
N SER A 195 10.39 -44.97 -16.61
CA SER A 195 11.31 -43.84 -16.44
C SER A 195 10.71 -42.76 -15.51
N GLY A 196 11.56 -41.86 -15.00
CA GLY A 196 11.08 -40.73 -14.20
C GLY A 196 9.99 -39.91 -14.91
N ALA A 197 10.19 -39.60 -16.18
CA ALA A 197 9.21 -38.89 -17.00
C ALA A 197 7.88 -39.64 -17.16
N GLN A 198 7.91 -40.97 -17.29
CA GLN A 198 6.69 -41.79 -17.36
C GLN A 198 5.94 -41.78 -16.02
N LEU A 199 6.66 -41.87 -14.90
CA LEU A 199 6.07 -41.77 -13.57
C LEU A 199 5.47 -40.39 -13.31
N TYR A 200 6.13 -39.32 -13.76
CA TYR A 200 5.59 -37.96 -13.71
C TYR A 200 4.28 -37.82 -14.51
N GLU A 201 4.25 -38.32 -15.74
CA GLU A 201 3.03 -38.32 -16.57
C GLU A 201 1.87 -39.12 -15.95
N MET A 202 2.19 -40.17 -15.18
CA MET A 202 1.21 -40.91 -14.40
C MET A 202 0.75 -40.11 -13.18
N ALA A 203 1.67 -39.46 -12.46
CA ALA A 203 1.35 -38.62 -11.31
C ALA A 203 0.39 -37.48 -11.68
N LYS A 204 0.61 -36.84 -12.83
CA LYS A 204 -0.23 -35.74 -13.34
C LYS A 204 -1.68 -36.16 -13.64
N LYS A 205 -1.89 -37.43 -13.98
CA LYS A 205 -3.22 -37.99 -14.31
C LYS A 205 -3.89 -38.66 -13.11
N GLU A 206 -3.18 -38.79 -11.99
CA GLU A 206 -3.69 -39.45 -10.79
C GLU A 206 -4.54 -38.47 -9.99
N GLU A 207 -5.80 -38.82 -9.78
CA GLU A 207 -6.76 -37.98 -9.04
C GLU A 207 -6.56 -38.08 -7.52
N ASN A 208 -6.00 -39.19 -7.03
CA ASN A 208 -5.67 -39.35 -5.62
C ASN A 208 -4.34 -38.62 -5.30
N ILE A 209 -4.43 -37.59 -4.45
CA ILE A 209 -3.31 -36.71 -4.09
C ILE A 209 -2.14 -37.49 -3.47
N GLU A 210 -2.41 -38.40 -2.52
CA GLU A 210 -1.37 -39.18 -1.83
C GLU A 210 -0.62 -40.06 -2.83
N LYS A 211 -1.35 -40.73 -3.71
CA LYS A 211 -0.77 -41.60 -4.75
C LYS A 211 -0.03 -40.79 -5.83
N SER A 212 -0.50 -39.60 -6.17
CA SER A 212 0.19 -38.67 -7.06
C SER A 212 1.54 -38.26 -6.47
N ILE A 213 1.58 -37.94 -5.17
CA ILE A 213 2.82 -37.59 -4.45
C ILE A 213 3.78 -38.77 -4.38
N GLU A 214 3.30 -39.99 -4.15
CA GLU A 214 4.14 -41.20 -4.22
C GLU A 214 4.79 -41.35 -5.61
N LEU A 215 4.02 -41.16 -6.68
CA LEU A 215 4.54 -41.21 -8.05
C LEU A 215 5.54 -40.08 -8.33
N LEU A 216 5.31 -38.86 -7.82
CA LEU A 216 6.25 -37.74 -7.91
C LEU A 216 7.57 -38.04 -7.17
N LYS A 217 7.51 -38.62 -5.97
CA LYS A 217 8.69 -39.06 -5.22
C LYS A 217 9.47 -40.10 -6.01
N MET A 218 8.80 -41.11 -6.56
CA MET A 218 9.45 -42.12 -7.40
C MET A 218 10.06 -41.52 -8.68
N ALA A 219 9.40 -40.56 -9.31
CA ALA A 219 9.92 -39.85 -10.49
C ALA A 219 11.15 -38.99 -10.13
N SER A 220 11.08 -38.29 -9.00
CA SER A 220 12.16 -37.49 -8.41
C SER A 220 13.39 -38.34 -8.10
N ASP A 221 13.21 -39.50 -7.45
CA ASP A 221 14.29 -40.46 -7.16
C ASP A 221 14.98 -40.98 -8.42
N LYS A 222 14.27 -40.97 -9.56
CA LYS A 222 14.79 -41.32 -10.89
C LYS A 222 15.40 -40.15 -11.66
N GLY A 223 15.54 -38.98 -11.03
CA GLY A 223 16.21 -37.82 -11.62
C GLY A 223 15.33 -36.98 -12.54
N ASP A 224 14.00 -37.11 -12.48
CA ASP A 224 13.11 -36.26 -13.26
C ASP A 224 13.03 -34.84 -12.66
N ALA A 225 13.56 -33.85 -13.39
CA ALA A 225 13.66 -32.48 -12.90
C ALA A 225 12.28 -31.83 -12.72
N THR A 226 11.32 -32.13 -13.59
CA THR A 226 9.95 -31.59 -13.48
C THR A 226 9.22 -32.17 -12.28
N ALA A 227 9.38 -33.47 -12.00
CA ALA A 227 8.84 -34.07 -10.80
C ALA A 227 9.46 -33.51 -9.51
N MET A 228 10.77 -33.20 -9.53
CA MET A 228 11.41 -32.50 -8.40
C MET A 228 10.80 -31.11 -8.18
N HIS A 229 10.61 -30.33 -9.24
CA HIS A 229 9.98 -29.01 -9.16
C HIS A 229 8.56 -29.09 -8.59
N GLU A 230 7.73 -29.97 -9.16
CA GLU A 230 6.35 -30.17 -8.71
C GLU A 230 6.27 -30.67 -7.26
N LEU A 231 7.16 -31.59 -6.86
CA LEU A 231 7.24 -32.04 -5.47
C LEU A 231 7.68 -30.89 -4.54
N GLY A 232 8.58 -30.02 -4.99
CA GLY A 232 8.94 -28.78 -4.30
C GLY A 232 7.72 -27.90 -4.06
N MET A 233 6.91 -27.65 -5.09
CA MET A 233 5.65 -26.90 -4.97
C MET A 233 4.68 -27.55 -3.98
N LYS A 234 4.58 -28.88 -3.94
CA LYS A 234 3.74 -29.59 -2.95
C LYS A 234 4.17 -29.30 -1.51
N TYR A 235 5.47 -29.28 -1.24
CA TYR A 235 5.99 -28.91 0.08
C TYR A 235 5.83 -27.43 0.40
N MET A 236 5.98 -26.53 -0.59
CA MET A 236 5.77 -25.09 -0.39
C MET A 236 4.32 -24.76 -0.02
N ASN A 237 3.35 -25.48 -0.57
CA ASN A 237 1.93 -25.20 -0.39
C ASN A 237 1.24 -26.09 0.66
N GLY A 238 1.90 -27.15 1.14
CA GLY A 238 1.27 -28.16 2.01
C GLY A 238 0.21 -29.02 1.32
N ASP A 239 0.32 -29.20 -0.01
CA ASP A 239 -0.66 -29.91 -0.82
C ASP A 239 -0.46 -31.44 -0.71
N GLY A 240 -1.11 -32.07 0.27
CA GLY A 240 -1.04 -33.52 0.50
C GLY A 240 0.27 -34.00 1.16
N VAL A 241 1.16 -33.06 1.50
CA VAL A 241 2.29 -33.23 2.42
C VAL A 241 2.24 -32.12 3.47
N GLU A 242 2.92 -32.29 4.59
CA GLU A 242 3.11 -31.20 5.55
C GLU A 242 3.90 -30.06 4.89
N GLU A 243 3.45 -28.82 5.08
CA GLU A 243 4.10 -27.62 4.56
C GLU A 243 5.52 -27.50 5.12
N ASP A 244 6.50 -27.38 4.22
CA ASP A 244 7.91 -27.32 4.57
C ASP A 244 8.69 -26.54 3.50
N TYR A 245 8.85 -25.24 3.72
CA TYR A 245 9.59 -24.36 2.80
C TYR A 245 11.04 -24.78 2.60
N ASN A 246 11.70 -25.37 3.60
CA ASN A 246 13.09 -25.82 3.45
C ASN A 246 13.18 -27.00 2.51
N LYS A 247 12.29 -27.99 2.65
CA LYS A 247 12.22 -29.12 1.70
C LYS A 247 11.80 -28.66 0.31
N GLY A 248 10.85 -27.73 0.21
CA GLY A 248 10.45 -27.15 -1.07
C GLY A 248 11.64 -26.57 -1.84
N ILE A 249 12.41 -25.71 -1.17
CA ILE A 249 13.63 -25.12 -1.71
C ILE A 249 14.69 -26.17 -2.06
N GLU A 250 14.89 -27.21 -1.22
CA GLU A 250 15.83 -28.29 -1.53
C GLU A 250 15.47 -29.00 -2.84
N PHE A 251 14.19 -29.23 -3.09
CA PHE A 251 13.72 -29.83 -4.35
C PHE A 251 13.86 -28.87 -5.54
N PHE A 252 13.59 -27.57 -5.36
CA PHE A 252 13.85 -26.58 -6.40
C PHE A 252 15.34 -26.49 -6.75
N GLU A 253 16.23 -26.50 -5.76
CA GLU A 253 17.68 -26.49 -6.02
C GLU A 253 18.12 -27.71 -6.84
N LYS A 254 17.65 -28.91 -6.47
CA LYS A 254 17.94 -30.14 -7.23
C LYS A 254 17.39 -30.07 -8.64
N SER A 255 16.15 -29.62 -8.80
CA SER A 255 15.50 -29.45 -10.09
C SER A 255 16.24 -28.44 -10.99
N ALA A 256 16.61 -27.30 -10.44
CA ALA A 256 17.34 -26.25 -11.13
C ALA A 256 18.75 -26.69 -11.55
N GLN A 257 19.43 -27.50 -10.74
CA GLN A 257 20.72 -28.11 -11.11
C GLN A 257 20.61 -29.02 -12.34
N LEU A 258 19.43 -29.61 -12.58
CA LEU A 258 19.13 -30.41 -13.76
C LEU A 258 18.64 -29.59 -14.96
N GLY A 259 18.62 -28.25 -14.85
CA GLY A 259 18.24 -27.34 -15.94
C GLY A 259 16.75 -27.01 -16.01
N ASN A 260 15.95 -27.34 -15.00
CA ASN A 260 14.55 -26.94 -14.97
C ASN A 260 14.44 -25.41 -14.75
N ALA A 261 13.86 -24.73 -15.74
CA ALA A 261 13.79 -23.27 -15.76
C ALA A 261 12.73 -22.69 -14.81
N ASP A 262 11.68 -23.45 -14.50
CA ASP A 262 10.63 -23.05 -13.56
C ASP A 262 11.14 -23.11 -12.12
N ALA A 263 11.92 -24.14 -11.78
CA ALA A 263 12.62 -24.19 -10.50
C ALA A 263 13.64 -23.05 -10.34
N MET A 264 14.27 -22.58 -11.44
CA MET A 264 15.14 -21.41 -11.39
C MET A 264 14.36 -20.10 -11.13
N LEU A 265 13.14 -19.98 -11.68
CA LEU A 265 12.22 -18.89 -11.37
C LEU A 265 11.86 -18.89 -9.89
N ASP A 266 11.44 -20.04 -9.35
CA ASP A 266 11.05 -20.17 -7.94
C ASP A 266 12.21 -19.89 -6.99
N MET A 267 13.43 -20.29 -7.36
CA MET A 267 14.64 -19.90 -6.62
C MET A 267 14.85 -18.39 -6.63
N GLY A 268 14.60 -17.73 -7.75
CA GLY A 268 14.62 -16.26 -7.85
C GLY A 268 13.61 -15.61 -6.91
N ASP A 269 12.37 -16.09 -6.92
CA ASP A 269 11.28 -15.60 -6.08
C ASP A 269 11.55 -15.83 -4.59
N ALA A 270 12.15 -16.95 -4.22
CA ALA A 270 12.55 -17.23 -2.85
C ALA A 270 13.54 -16.18 -2.32
N TYR A 271 14.57 -15.84 -3.10
CA TYR A 271 15.51 -14.77 -2.73
C TYR A 271 14.86 -13.38 -2.77
N PHE A 272 13.98 -13.12 -3.74
CA PHE A 272 13.32 -11.82 -3.88
C PHE A 272 12.39 -11.51 -2.69
N ASN A 273 11.66 -12.53 -2.22
CA ASN A 273 10.69 -12.42 -1.14
C ASN A 273 11.29 -12.72 0.25
N GLY A 274 12.48 -13.33 0.32
CA GLY A 274 13.10 -13.76 1.57
C GLY A 274 12.44 -15.00 2.18
N ILE A 275 12.05 -15.96 1.33
CA ILE A 275 11.51 -17.25 1.76
C ILE A 275 12.68 -18.18 2.03
N THR A 276 12.79 -18.71 3.25
CA THR A 276 13.93 -19.53 3.73
C THR A 276 15.28 -18.79 3.81
N PHE A 277 15.49 -17.76 2.98
CA PHE A 277 16.69 -16.95 2.90
C PHE A 277 16.43 -15.51 3.36
N GLU A 278 17.51 -14.77 3.66
CA GLU A 278 17.41 -13.31 3.74
C GLU A 278 17.13 -12.72 2.35
N LYS A 279 16.23 -11.73 2.28
CA LYS A 279 15.88 -11.06 1.04
C LYS A 279 17.12 -10.52 0.32
N ASN A 280 17.32 -10.95 -0.92
CA ASN A 280 18.49 -10.57 -1.72
C ASN A 280 18.12 -10.42 -3.20
N THR A 281 18.06 -9.17 -3.67
CA THR A 281 17.68 -8.84 -5.05
C THR A 281 18.73 -9.20 -6.09
N GLU A 282 20.02 -9.17 -5.72
CA GLU A 282 21.12 -9.54 -6.62
C GLU A 282 21.10 -11.04 -6.92
N ARG A 283 20.94 -11.87 -5.86
CA ARG A 283 20.79 -13.32 -6.04
C ARG A 283 19.52 -13.69 -6.77
N ALA A 284 18.41 -13.00 -6.50
CA ALA A 284 17.18 -13.20 -7.25
C ALA A 284 17.41 -12.96 -8.75
N PHE A 285 18.08 -11.85 -9.10
CA PHE A 285 18.44 -11.53 -10.47
C PHE A 285 19.31 -12.61 -11.13
N GLU A 286 20.33 -13.12 -10.44
CA GLU A 286 21.16 -14.22 -10.96
C GLU A 286 20.34 -15.48 -11.29
N TRP A 287 19.36 -15.81 -10.45
CA TRP A 287 18.48 -16.96 -10.68
C TRP A 287 17.51 -16.74 -11.83
N TYR A 288 16.89 -15.56 -11.92
CA TYR A 288 16.05 -15.23 -13.07
C TYR A 288 16.87 -15.25 -14.37
N MET A 289 18.12 -14.80 -14.36
CA MET A 289 18.99 -14.87 -15.55
C MET A 289 19.21 -16.32 -15.98
N LYS A 290 19.48 -17.23 -15.03
CA LYS A 290 19.59 -18.67 -15.33
C LYS A 290 18.28 -19.22 -15.89
N GLY A 291 17.13 -18.88 -15.32
CA GLY A 291 15.83 -19.31 -15.81
C GLY A 291 15.55 -18.82 -17.24
N ALA A 292 15.86 -17.56 -17.52
CA ALA A 292 15.72 -16.97 -18.87
C ALA A 292 16.67 -17.62 -19.90
N ASP A 293 17.89 -17.98 -19.50
CA ASP A 293 18.84 -18.71 -20.35
C ASP A 293 18.35 -20.13 -20.64
N ASN A 294 17.59 -20.74 -19.72
CA ASN A 294 16.95 -22.04 -19.88
C ASN A 294 15.53 -21.96 -20.48
N GLY A 295 15.11 -20.79 -21.00
CA GLY A 295 13.89 -20.65 -21.78
C GLY A 295 12.62 -20.30 -21.00
N ASN A 296 12.70 -20.03 -19.68
CA ASN A 296 11.53 -19.56 -18.94
C ASN A 296 11.19 -18.11 -19.33
N ALA A 297 10.00 -17.93 -19.93
CA ALA A 297 9.55 -16.65 -20.47
C ALA A 297 9.19 -15.64 -19.37
N GLU A 298 8.73 -16.10 -18.21
CA GLU A 298 8.41 -15.24 -17.07
C GLU A 298 9.67 -14.57 -16.53
N CYS A 299 10.76 -15.33 -16.36
CA CYS A 299 12.09 -14.80 -16.03
C CYS A 299 12.53 -13.72 -17.02
N MET A 300 12.37 -13.96 -18.33
CA MET A 300 12.70 -12.97 -19.37
C MET A 300 11.90 -11.68 -19.18
N VAL A 301 10.61 -11.79 -18.89
CA VAL A 301 9.72 -10.64 -18.66
C VAL A 301 10.09 -9.91 -17.37
N ILE A 302 10.29 -10.61 -16.26
CA ILE A 302 10.71 -10.04 -14.98
C ILE A 302 11.99 -9.21 -15.17
N ILE A 303 13.02 -9.79 -15.80
CA ILE A 303 14.27 -9.09 -16.06
C ILE A 303 14.06 -7.86 -16.94
N ALA A 304 13.31 -8.00 -18.03
CA ALA A 304 13.06 -6.90 -18.94
C ALA A 304 12.34 -5.73 -18.26
N VAL A 305 11.32 -6.00 -17.45
CA VAL A 305 10.60 -4.97 -16.69
C VAL A 305 11.55 -4.19 -15.77
N ARG A 306 12.44 -4.89 -15.06
CA ARG A 306 13.41 -4.24 -14.17
C ARG A 306 14.44 -3.41 -14.94
N TYR A 307 14.86 -3.85 -16.13
CA TYR A 307 15.71 -3.04 -17.00
C TYR A 307 15.02 -1.78 -17.52
N VAL A 308 13.72 -1.84 -17.82
CA VAL A 308 12.96 -0.65 -18.23
C VAL A 308 12.84 0.35 -17.08
N ASN A 309 12.65 -0.13 -15.86
CA ASN A 309 12.48 0.71 -14.67
C ASN A 309 13.80 1.17 -14.03
N GLY A 310 14.95 0.58 -14.40
CA GLY A 310 16.25 0.86 -13.77
C GLY A 310 16.37 0.36 -12.33
N GLU A 311 15.68 -0.73 -11.99
CA GLU A 311 15.60 -1.23 -10.60
C GLU A 311 16.78 -2.14 -10.21
N TRP A 312 17.51 -2.67 -11.19
CA TRP A 312 18.72 -3.51 -11.01
C TRP A 312 19.98 -2.88 -11.64
N GLY A 313 20.07 -1.55 -11.59
CA GLY A 313 21.17 -0.78 -12.17
C GLY A 313 20.67 0.24 -13.19
N GLU A 314 21.50 0.55 -14.18
CA GLU A 314 21.11 1.49 -15.24
C GLU A 314 20.02 0.90 -16.15
N LYS A 315 19.13 1.79 -16.62
CA LYS A 315 18.10 1.43 -17.60
C LYS A 315 18.75 0.78 -18.83
N ASN A 316 18.22 -0.36 -19.27
CA ASN A 316 18.78 -1.11 -20.40
C ASN A 316 17.69 -1.57 -21.38
N ASP A 317 17.16 -0.62 -22.15
CA ASP A 317 16.10 -0.87 -23.14
C ASP A 317 16.52 -1.90 -24.21
N LYS A 318 17.81 -1.92 -24.58
CA LYS A 318 18.32 -2.86 -25.58
C LYS A 318 18.14 -4.30 -25.13
N GLU A 319 18.54 -4.60 -23.90
CA GLU A 319 18.42 -5.94 -23.34
C GLU A 319 16.97 -6.29 -23.03
N ALA A 320 16.19 -5.32 -22.53
CA ALA A 320 14.76 -5.49 -22.33
C ALA A 320 14.03 -5.87 -23.64
N VAL A 321 14.26 -5.15 -24.74
CA VAL A 321 13.65 -5.47 -26.05
C VAL A 321 14.06 -6.87 -26.53
N ARG A 322 15.32 -7.27 -26.32
CA ARG A 322 15.81 -8.61 -26.69
C ARG A 322 15.04 -9.70 -25.94
N LEU A 323 14.92 -9.56 -24.63
CA LEU A 323 14.24 -10.52 -23.75
C LEU A 323 12.73 -10.56 -24.03
N LEU A 324 12.07 -9.41 -24.18
CA LEU A 324 10.63 -9.32 -24.49
C LEU A 324 10.29 -9.91 -25.86
N LYS A 325 11.17 -9.77 -26.86
CA LYS A 325 10.95 -10.42 -28.16
C LYS A 325 11.14 -11.93 -28.07
N LYS A 326 12.15 -12.39 -27.32
CA LYS A 326 12.37 -13.82 -27.07
C LYS A 326 11.19 -14.44 -26.31
N SER A 327 10.66 -13.78 -25.28
CA SER A 327 9.50 -14.28 -24.53
C SER A 327 8.24 -14.42 -25.40
N LEU A 328 8.08 -13.63 -26.46
CA LEU A 328 6.95 -13.78 -27.39
C LEU A 328 7.03 -15.03 -28.27
N GLU A 329 8.23 -15.55 -28.51
CA GLU A 329 8.48 -16.77 -29.30
C GLU A 329 8.15 -18.02 -28.49
N GLU A 330 8.33 -17.97 -27.17
CA GLU A 330 8.03 -19.07 -26.26
C GLU A 330 6.52 -19.28 -26.07
N LYS A 331 6.13 -20.47 -25.63
CA LYS A 331 4.74 -20.76 -25.22
C LYS A 331 4.58 -20.40 -23.73
N ASN A 332 3.88 -19.30 -23.45
CA ASN A 332 3.66 -18.79 -22.10
C ASN A 332 2.44 -17.87 -22.06
N ASP A 333 2.00 -17.54 -20.85
CA ASP A 333 0.84 -16.68 -20.57
C ASP A 333 1.22 -15.19 -20.39
N PHE A 334 2.52 -14.85 -20.48
CA PHE A 334 3.06 -13.50 -20.25
C PHE A 334 3.24 -12.67 -21.53
N LYS A 335 2.59 -13.08 -22.63
CA LYS A 335 2.73 -12.41 -23.93
C LYS A 335 2.12 -11.01 -23.91
N SER A 336 0.96 -10.83 -23.29
CA SER A 336 0.34 -9.52 -23.10
C SER A 336 1.33 -8.54 -22.43
N ILE A 337 1.91 -8.91 -21.29
CA ILE A 337 2.89 -8.10 -20.55
C ILE A 337 4.11 -7.81 -21.42
N SER A 338 4.59 -8.80 -22.18
CA SER A 338 5.73 -8.61 -23.08
C SER A 338 5.43 -7.52 -24.15
N MET A 339 4.23 -7.57 -24.74
CA MET A 339 3.78 -6.57 -25.71
C MET A 339 3.55 -5.20 -25.06
N LEU A 340 3.01 -5.16 -23.84
CA LEU A 340 2.81 -3.94 -23.07
C LEU A 340 4.13 -3.19 -22.87
N TYR A 341 5.16 -3.89 -22.38
CA TYR A 341 6.47 -3.28 -22.10
C TYR A 341 7.25 -2.93 -23.36
N LEU A 342 7.07 -3.68 -24.47
CA LEU A 342 7.52 -3.19 -25.78
C LEU A 342 6.82 -1.87 -26.12
N GLY A 343 5.50 -1.77 -25.89
CA GLY A 343 4.77 -0.51 -26.01
C GLY A 343 5.41 0.63 -25.22
N HIS A 344 5.75 0.40 -23.95
CA HIS A 344 6.42 1.41 -23.10
C HIS A 344 7.78 1.84 -23.61
N ILE A 345 8.64 0.90 -24.01
CA ILE A 345 9.99 1.20 -24.52
C ILE A 345 9.89 2.02 -25.82
N TYR A 346 9.07 1.57 -26.77
CA TYR A 346 8.89 2.28 -28.04
C TYR A 346 8.15 3.62 -27.88
N GLY A 347 7.41 3.82 -26.78
CA GLY A 347 6.67 5.04 -26.48
C GLY A 347 7.46 6.08 -25.69
N ASP A 348 8.58 5.70 -25.09
CA ASP A 348 9.44 6.60 -24.30
C ASP A 348 10.32 7.46 -25.21
N GLU A 349 10.09 8.77 -25.19
CA GLU A 349 10.84 9.75 -25.99
C GLU A 349 12.34 9.76 -25.71
N ASN A 350 12.77 9.23 -24.57
CA ASN A 350 14.18 9.12 -24.19
C ASN A 350 14.81 7.78 -24.59
N SER A 351 14.05 6.85 -25.16
CA SER A 351 14.57 5.55 -25.59
C SER A 351 15.21 5.63 -26.98
N ASP A 352 16.32 4.91 -27.18
CA ASP A 352 16.89 4.68 -28.51
C ASP A 352 15.92 3.94 -29.46
N TYR A 353 14.89 3.29 -28.90
CA TYR A 353 13.84 2.60 -29.64
C TYR A 353 12.60 3.46 -29.86
N TYR A 354 12.61 4.75 -29.51
CA TYR A 354 11.44 5.61 -29.63
C TYR A 354 10.83 5.57 -31.03
N ASN A 355 9.63 5.01 -31.12
CA ASN A 355 8.80 4.96 -32.30
C ASN A 355 7.33 4.89 -31.85
N PRO A 356 6.66 6.05 -31.70
CA PRO A 356 5.34 6.10 -31.10
C PRO A 356 4.29 5.33 -31.93
N LYS A 357 4.48 5.21 -33.25
CA LYS A 357 3.60 4.40 -34.11
C LYS A 357 3.71 2.91 -33.79
N GLU A 358 4.92 2.43 -33.52
CA GLU A 358 5.17 1.04 -33.15
C GLU A 358 4.70 0.76 -31.72
N ALA A 359 4.90 1.70 -30.79
CA ALA A 359 4.33 1.67 -29.44
C ALA A 359 2.81 1.44 -29.47
N PHE A 360 2.09 2.24 -30.27
CA PHE A 360 0.65 2.10 -30.46
C PHE A 360 0.25 0.72 -31.00
N GLN A 361 1.04 0.13 -31.92
CA GLN A 361 0.76 -1.23 -32.39
C GLN A 361 0.98 -2.28 -31.31
N TRP A 362 2.03 -2.14 -30.50
CA TRP A 362 2.31 -3.06 -29.39
C TRP A 362 1.22 -3.00 -28.33
N TYR A 363 0.81 -1.80 -27.90
CA TYR A 363 -0.34 -1.65 -26.99
C TYR A 363 -1.62 -2.26 -27.55
N LYS A 364 -1.91 -2.07 -28.84
CA LYS A 364 -3.07 -2.69 -29.48
C LYS A 364 -3.00 -4.22 -29.56
N LYS A 365 -1.81 -4.81 -29.68
CA LYS A 365 -1.65 -6.26 -29.64
C LYS A 365 -1.84 -6.77 -28.22
N SER A 366 -1.22 -6.11 -27.24
CA SER A 366 -1.39 -6.39 -25.81
C SER A 366 -2.86 -6.36 -25.39
N ALA A 367 -3.59 -5.29 -25.76
CA ALA A 367 -5.00 -5.10 -25.43
C ALA A 367 -5.97 -6.10 -26.09
N LYS A 368 -5.51 -6.83 -27.12
CA LYS A 368 -6.30 -7.92 -27.72
C LYS A 368 -6.11 -9.24 -26.98
N ASP A 369 -4.95 -9.41 -26.36
CA ASP A 369 -4.59 -10.60 -25.59
C ASP A 369 -5.16 -10.50 -24.17
N ASP A 370 -5.16 -9.29 -23.61
CA ASP A 370 -5.59 -8.99 -22.25
C ASP A 370 -6.25 -7.60 -22.20
N GLU A 371 -7.54 -7.58 -21.82
CA GLU A 371 -8.38 -6.39 -21.82
C GLU A 371 -7.92 -5.32 -20.82
N ASP A 372 -7.19 -5.69 -19.77
CA ASP A 372 -6.65 -4.74 -18.79
C ASP A 372 -5.68 -3.74 -19.45
N ASN A 373 -5.06 -4.15 -20.56
CA ASN A 373 -4.14 -3.31 -21.34
C ASN A 373 -4.86 -2.32 -22.27
N CYS A 374 -6.20 -2.33 -22.34
CA CYS A 374 -6.99 -1.36 -23.13
C CYS A 374 -6.73 0.09 -22.68
N TYR A 375 -6.38 0.32 -21.41
CA TYR A 375 -6.04 1.63 -20.87
C TYR A 375 -4.99 2.35 -21.72
N TRP A 376 -3.89 1.67 -22.08
CA TRP A 376 -2.79 2.28 -22.82
C TRP A 376 -3.15 2.62 -24.26
N VAL A 377 -4.06 1.86 -24.88
CA VAL A 377 -4.61 2.22 -26.20
C VAL A 377 -5.47 3.48 -26.08
N GLY A 378 -6.24 3.60 -25.00
CA GLY A 378 -6.98 4.82 -24.64
C GLY A 378 -6.06 6.03 -24.50
N GLU A 379 -4.96 5.89 -23.76
CA GLU A 379 -3.94 6.94 -23.59
C GLU A 379 -3.32 7.38 -24.93
N CYS A 380 -3.03 6.43 -25.82
CA CYS A 380 -2.52 6.76 -27.17
C CYS A 380 -3.50 7.63 -27.95
N TYR A 381 -4.80 7.31 -27.93
CA TYR A 381 -5.81 8.13 -28.58
C TYR A 381 -6.05 9.46 -27.87
N LEU A 382 -5.98 9.52 -26.55
CA LEU A 382 -6.18 10.76 -25.80
C LEU A 382 -5.05 11.75 -26.07
N LYS A 383 -3.80 11.29 -26.04
CA LYS A 383 -2.59 12.11 -26.16
C LYS A 383 -2.05 12.22 -27.59
N GLY A 384 -2.54 11.39 -28.51
CA GLY A 384 -2.04 11.33 -29.89
C GLY A 384 -0.69 10.60 -30.04
N ILE A 385 -0.41 9.62 -29.18
CA ILE A 385 0.85 8.85 -29.21
C ILE A 385 0.76 7.82 -30.34
N GLY A 386 1.45 8.06 -31.45
CA GLY A 386 1.54 7.13 -32.58
C GLY A 386 0.29 7.06 -33.46
N VAL A 387 -0.75 7.80 -33.09
CA VAL A 387 -2.05 7.88 -33.78
C VAL A 387 -2.59 9.30 -33.66
N GLN A 388 -3.46 9.73 -34.58
CA GLN A 388 -4.13 11.01 -34.44
C GLN A 388 -4.98 11.01 -33.15
N ALA A 389 -4.84 12.07 -32.36
CA ALA A 389 -5.62 12.24 -31.14
C ALA A 389 -7.14 12.20 -31.44
N ASP A 390 -7.86 11.38 -30.69
CA ASP A 390 -9.28 11.12 -30.88
C ASP A 390 -9.91 10.72 -29.53
N ARG A 391 -10.45 11.71 -28.82
CA ARG A 391 -11.03 11.50 -27.49
C ARG A 391 -12.21 10.52 -27.47
N TYR A 392 -12.94 10.38 -28.57
CA TYR A 392 -14.09 9.48 -28.62
C TYR A 392 -13.63 8.03 -28.73
N LYS A 393 -12.59 7.77 -29.53
CA LYS A 393 -11.92 6.45 -29.51
C LYS A 393 -11.25 6.18 -28.17
N ALA A 394 -10.68 7.20 -27.52
CA ALA A 394 -10.14 7.04 -26.17
C ALA A 394 -11.23 6.59 -25.19
N ILE A 395 -12.43 7.21 -25.22
CA ILE A 395 -13.59 6.78 -24.44
C ILE A 395 -13.94 5.31 -24.72
N ASP A 396 -13.97 4.88 -25.98
CA ASP A 396 -14.29 3.49 -26.31
C ASP A 396 -13.30 2.49 -25.68
N TRP A 397 -12.00 2.79 -25.72
CA TRP A 397 -10.96 1.94 -25.13
C TRP A 397 -10.94 1.98 -23.61
N TYR A 398 -11.06 3.15 -23.00
CA TYR A 398 -11.19 3.26 -21.55
C TYR A 398 -12.47 2.60 -21.05
N SER A 399 -13.57 2.61 -21.82
CA SER A 399 -14.82 1.94 -21.41
C SER A 399 -14.62 0.43 -21.34
N LYS A 400 -13.89 -0.18 -22.28
CA LYS A 400 -13.54 -1.60 -22.22
C LYS A 400 -12.71 -1.96 -20.98
N ALA A 401 -11.64 -1.19 -20.73
CA ALA A 401 -10.83 -1.38 -19.53
C ALA A 401 -11.64 -1.17 -18.25
N ALA A 402 -12.53 -0.17 -18.23
CA ALA A 402 -13.42 0.08 -17.11
C ALA A 402 -14.42 -1.06 -16.89
N ASP A 403 -14.95 -1.68 -17.95
CA ASP A 403 -15.82 -2.85 -17.87
C ASP A 403 -15.07 -4.08 -17.33
N ALA A 404 -13.77 -4.22 -17.62
CA ALA A 404 -12.86 -5.20 -17.00
C ALA A 404 -12.53 -4.88 -15.52
N GLY A 405 -12.83 -3.67 -15.07
CA GLY A 405 -12.69 -3.25 -13.67
C GLY A 405 -11.55 -2.29 -13.39
N ASP A 406 -10.86 -1.78 -14.42
CA ASP A 406 -9.75 -0.84 -14.26
C ASP A 406 -10.23 0.53 -13.73
N GLY A 407 -9.86 0.84 -12.48
CA GLY A 407 -10.19 2.10 -11.83
C GLY A 407 -9.50 3.31 -12.46
N SER A 408 -8.36 3.14 -13.12
CA SER A 408 -7.63 4.22 -13.78
C SER A 408 -8.36 4.72 -15.03
N SER A 409 -8.88 3.80 -15.83
CA SER A 409 -9.75 4.08 -16.97
C SER A 409 -11.06 4.73 -16.55
N MET A 410 -11.67 4.27 -15.45
CA MET A 410 -12.86 4.92 -14.89
C MET A 410 -12.56 6.39 -14.51
N ASN A 411 -11.43 6.65 -13.85
CA ASN A 411 -11.01 8.02 -13.54
C ASN A 411 -10.74 8.85 -14.81
N ALA A 412 -10.07 8.27 -15.82
CA ALA A 412 -9.81 8.92 -17.11
C ALA A 412 -11.11 9.29 -17.84
N LEU A 413 -12.12 8.41 -17.84
CA LEU A 413 -13.45 8.70 -18.37
C LEU A 413 -14.09 9.88 -17.63
N GLY A 414 -13.99 9.92 -16.30
CA GLY A 414 -14.44 11.05 -15.50
C GLY A 414 -13.85 12.38 -15.98
N LEU A 415 -12.52 12.42 -16.13
CA LEU A 415 -11.79 13.61 -16.61
C LEU A 415 -12.23 14.03 -18.02
N ILE A 416 -12.39 13.07 -18.95
CA ILE A 416 -12.81 13.36 -20.33
C ILE A 416 -14.25 13.91 -20.36
N TYR A 417 -15.16 13.34 -19.59
CA TYR A 417 -16.53 13.87 -19.52
C TYR A 417 -16.60 15.26 -18.88
N GLY A 418 -15.71 15.56 -17.92
CA GLY A 418 -15.53 16.90 -17.39
C GLY A 418 -15.08 17.91 -18.46
N GLN A 419 -14.07 17.54 -19.26
CA GLN A 419 -13.61 18.37 -20.39
C GLN A 419 -14.71 18.58 -21.45
N ILE A 420 -15.45 17.52 -21.79
CA ILE A 420 -16.60 17.63 -22.70
C ILE A 420 -17.63 18.60 -22.14
N ALA A 421 -17.89 18.58 -20.83
CA ALA A 421 -18.83 19.51 -20.21
C ALA A 421 -18.35 20.97 -20.33
N ASP A 422 -17.05 21.23 -20.15
CA ASP A 422 -16.48 22.58 -20.23
C ASP A 422 -16.48 23.19 -21.64
N GLU A 423 -16.44 22.36 -22.68
CA GLU A 423 -16.49 22.80 -24.08
C GLU A 423 -17.92 23.08 -24.59
N ARG A 424 -18.94 22.64 -23.86
CA ARG A 424 -20.33 22.68 -24.32
C ARG A 424 -20.99 24.01 -23.98
N ASN A 425 -21.86 24.46 -24.87
CA ASN A 425 -22.62 25.70 -24.69
C ASN A 425 -24.08 25.47 -24.24
N SER A 426 -24.59 24.25 -24.38
CA SER A 426 -25.96 23.90 -24.00
C SER A 426 -26.04 23.40 -22.56
N TYR A 427 -26.89 24.04 -21.75
CA TYR A 427 -27.09 23.65 -20.35
C TYR A 427 -27.46 22.16 -20.18
N SER A 428 -28.30 21.61 -21.07
CA SER A 428 -28.70 20.20 -21.00
C SER A 428 -27.54 19.24 -21.28
N GLU A 429 -26.69 19.58 -22.26
CA GLU A 429 -25.52 18.77 -22.62
C GLU A 429 -24.44 18.84 -21.55
N ILE A 430 -24.19 20.03 -20.98
CA ILE A 430 -23.27 20.22 -19.84
C ILE A 430 -23.74 19.37 -18.66
N LYS A 431 -25.03 19.44 -18.31
CA LYS A 431 -25.60 18.70 -17.18
C LYS A 431 -25.43 17.19 -17.35
N GLU A 432 -25.67 16.67 -18.55
CA GLU A 432 -25.51 15.24 -18.82
C GLU A 432 -24.04 14.80 -18.78
N ALA A 433 -23.12 15.59 -19.35
CA ALA A 433 -21.69 15.31 -19.29
C ALA A 433 -21.15 15.35 -17.85
N ARG A 434 -21.53 16.36 -17.06
CA ARG A 434 -21.19 16.45 -15.63
C ARG A 434 -21.76 15.29 -14.82
N LYS A 435 -22.95 14.82 -15.14
CA LYS A 435 -23.52 13.61 -14.50
C LYS A 435 -22.64 12.39 -14.76
N LYS A 436 -22.20 12.19 -16.00
CA LYS A 436 -21.30 11.07 -16.36
C LYS A 436 -19.93 11.20 -15.71
N GLU A 437 -19.36 12.40 -15.66
CA GLU A 437 -18.10 12.68 -14.96
C GLU A 437 -18.15 12.16 -13.50
N ILE A 438 -19.18 12.57 -12.76
CA ILE A 438 -19.34 12.20 -11.35
C ILE A 438 -19.54 10.70 -11.19
N GLN A 439 -20.39 10.09 -12.02
CA GLN A 439 -20.64 8.64 -11.99
C GLN A 439 -19.36 7.82 -12.23
N TRP A 440 -18.49 8.27 -13.13
CA TRP A 440 -17.23 7.59 -13.39
C TRP A 440 -16.23 7.74 -12.24
N TYR A 441 -16.15 8.91 -11.61
CA TYR A 441 -15.33 9.04 -10.39
C TYR A 441 -15.84 8.17 -9.25
N GLU A 442 -17.17 8.08 -9.05
CA GLU A 442 -17.76 7.21 -8.03
C GLU A 442 -17.39 5.74 -8.26
N LYS A 443 -17.53 5.24 -9.49
CA LYS A 443 -17.10 3.89 -9.87
C LYS A 443 -15.60 3.67 -9.68
N ALA A 444 -14.77 4.63 -10.06
CA ALA A 444 -13.32 4.55 -9.88
C ALA A 444 -12.94 4.43 -8.39
N ILE A 445 -13.63 5.17 -7.51
CA ILE A 445 -13.43 5.09 -6.06
C ILE A 445 -13.82 3.71 -5.51
N GLU A 446 -14.90 3.11 -6.01
CA GLU A 446 -15.30 1.73 -5.64
C GLU A 446 -14.22 0.70 -6.00
N LYS A 447 -13.42 0.97 -7.04
CA LYS A 447 -12.25 0.18 -7.43
C LYS A 447 -10.94 0.59 -6.75
N GLY A 448 -11.00 1.48 -5.76
CA GLY A 448 -9.83 1.91 -4.99
C GLY A 448 -8.97 2.99 -5.66
N ASN A 449 -9.45 3.65 -6.72
CA ASN A 449 -8.67 4.70 -7.38
C ASN A 449 -8.53 5.96 -6.49
N VAL A 450 -7.28 6.27 -6.10
CA VAL A 450 -6.94 7.40 -5.21
C VAL A 450 -7.17 8.75 -5.90
N ALA A 451 -6.79 8.88 -7.17
CA ALA A 451 -6.95 10.12 -7.94
C ALA A 451 -8.43 10.52 -8.11
N ALA A 452 -9.33 9.54 -8.26
CA ALA A 452 -10.76 9.77 -8.34
C ALA A 452 -11.34 10.34 -7.04
N ASN A 453 -10.80 9.96 -5.86
CA ASN A 453 -11.18 10.60 -4.59
C ASN A 453 -10.86 12.10 -4.63
N TYR A 454 -9.68 12.48 -5.12
CA TYR A 454 -9.30 13.88 -5.28
C TYR A 454 -10.19 14.60 -6.30
N ASN A 455 -10.41 14.02 -7.48
CA ASN A 455 -11.21 14.66 -8.54
C ASN A 455 -12.67 14.86 -8.11
N LEU A 456 -13.30 13.85 -7.50
CA LEU A 456 -14.65 14.00 -6.98
C LEU A 456 -14.72 14.99 -5.81
N ALA A 457 -13.71 15.02 -4.94
CA ALA A 457 -13.61 16.02 -3.89
C ALA A 457 -13.56 17.44 -4.46
N TYR A 458 -12.79 17.65 -5.54
CA TYR A 458 -12.70 18.92 -6.24
C TYR A 458 -14.06 19.35 -6.81
N CYS A 459 -14.83 18.41 -7.39
CA CYS A 459 -16.20 18.66 -7.83
C CYS A 459 -17.11 19.13 -6.67
N TYR A 460 -17.08 18.45 -5.52
CA TYR A 460 -17.85 18.87 -4.33
C TYR A 460 -17.36 20.19 -3.72
N HIS A 461 -16.07 20.50 -3.82
CA HIS A 461 -15.48 21.73 -3.29
C HIS A 461 -15.93 22.95 -4.09
N HIS A 462 -16.02 22.82 -5.41
CA HIS A 462 -16.34 23.91 -6.33
C HIS A 462 -17.80 23.91 -6.82
N GLY A 463 -18.57 22.86 -6.52
CA GLY A 463 -19.94 22.71 -7.01
C GLY A 463 -20.03 22.37 -8.50
N ILE A 464 -19.07 21.61 -9.01
CA ILE A 464 -18.98 21.22 -10.42
C ILE A 464 -19.79 19.93 -10.61
N GLY A 465 -20.90 19.99 -11.33
CA GLY A 465 -21.78 18.83 -11.57
C GLY A 465 -22.58 18.33 -10.36
N VAL A 466 -22.19 18.74 -9.15
CA VAL A 466 -22.84 18.44 -7.87
C VAL A 466 -23.04 19.71 -7.05
N GLN A 467 -23.89 19.65 -6.03
CA GLN A 467 -24.00 20.74 -5.07
C GLN A 467 -22.68 20.90 -4.30
N LYS A 468 -22.22 22.15 -4.10
CA LYS A 468 -21.05 22.44 -3.27
C LYS A 468 -21.29 21.98 -1.84
N VAL A 469 -20.48 21.03 -1.36
CA VAL A 469 -20.56 20.46 0.01
C VAL A 469 -19.15 20.25 0.55
N ILE A 470 -18.64 21.24 1.28
CA ILE A 470 -17.26 21.24 1.83
C ILE A 470 -16.98 20.01 2.71
N GLY A 471 -17.95 19.57 3.52
CA GLY A 471 -17.79 18.39 4.38
C GLY A 471 -17.54 17.10 3.58
N LYS A 472 -18.24 16.91 2.46
CA LYS A 472 -18.03 15.77 1.55
C LYS A 472 -16.69 15.88 0.82
N ALA A 473 -16.36 17.08 0.32
CA ALA A 473 -15.06 17.34 -0.31
C ALA A 473 -13.90 17.01 0.64
N GLY A 474 -13.95 17.52 1.88
CA GLY A 474 -12.93 17.23 2.90
C GLY A 474 -12.83 15.76 3.27
N ALA A 475 -13.94 15.01 3.28
CA ALA A 475 -13.90 13.56 3.53
C ALA A 475 -13.20 12.79 2.40
N LEU A 476 -13.49 13.13 1.15
CA LEU A 476 -12.87 12.51 -0.03
C LEU A 476 -11.38 12.90 -0.16
N TYR A 477 -11.03 14.17 0.04
CA TYR A 477 -9.62 14.57 0.08
C TYR A 477 -8.86 13.85 1.20
N ARG A 478 -9.46 13.63 2.38
CA ARG A 478 -8.83 12.83 3.45
C ARG A 478 -8.59 11.38 3.07
N LYS A 479 -9.47 10.77 2.27
CA LYS A 479 -9.24 9.44 1.71
C LYS A 479 -8.01 9.45 0.80
N ALA A 480 -7.98 10.36 -0.18
CA ALA A 480 -6.84 10.48 -1.09
C ALA A 480 -5.52 10.77 -0.35
N ALA A 481 -5.56 11.67 0.65
CA ALA A 481 -4.39 12.04 1.43
C ALA A 481 -3.89 10.93 2.38
N LYS A 482 -4.67 9.85 2.61
CA LYS A 482 -4.21 8.67 3.37
C LYS A 482 -3.20 7.86 2.55
N ASP A 483 -3.33 7.89 1.23
CA ASP A 483 -2.44 7.23 0.27
C ASP A 483 -1.39 8.23 -0.27
N ASP A 484 -0.97 9.17 0.58
CA ASP A 484 0.03 10.21 0.30
C ASP A 484 -0.21 11.07 -0.96
N TYR A 485 -1.48 11.22 -1.37
CA TYR A 485 -1.83 12.08 -2.50
C TYR A 485 -1.65 13.57 -2.15
N ILE A 486 -0.48 14.11 -2.50
CA ILE A 486 0.00 15.45 -2.14
C ILE A 486 -1.02 16.55 -2.45
N LEU A 487 -1.63 16.55 -3.65
CA LEU A 487 -2.59 17.58 -4.03
C LEU A 487 -3.83 17.59 -3.12
N ALA A 488 -4.26 16.43 -2.62
CA ALA A 488 -5.36 16.36 -1.67
C ALA A 488 -4.98 16.93 -0.30
N MET A 489 -3.73 16.72 0.15
CA MET A 489 -3.21 17.34 1.37
C MET A 489 -3.19 18.87 1.25
N VAL A 490 -2.71 19.40 0.12
CA VAL A 490 -2.73 20.84 -0.16
C VAL A 490 -4.16 21.37 -0.13
N LYS A 491 -5.11 20.72 -0.80
CA LYS A 491 -6.52 21.16 -0.81
C LYS A 491 -7.20 21.03 0.55
N LEU A 492 -6.80 20.08 1.39
CA LEU A 492 -7.24 20.04 2.79
C LEU A 492 -6.71 21.25 3.57
N GLY A 493 -5.43 21.58 3.39
CA GLY A 493 -4.83 22.80 3.90
C GLY A 493 -5.64 24.04 3.50
N ASP A 494 -5.98 24.16 2.21
CA ASP A 494 -6.78 25.26 1.67
C ASP A 494 -8.17 25.34 2.30
N ILE A 495 -8.90 24.21 2.35
CA ILE A 495 -10.25 24.15 2.95
C ILE A 495 -10.22 24.60 4.41
N PHE A 496 -9.27 24.10 5.18
CA PHE A 496 -9.15 24.49 6.59
C PHE A 496 -8.73 25.96 6.75
N LEU A 497 -7.93 26.49 5.83
CA LEU A 497 -7.43 27.86 5.93
C LEU A 497 -8.43 28.93 5.45
N PHE A 498 -9.24 28.61 4.44
CA PHE A 498 -10.08 29.59 3.73
C PHE A 498 -11.58 29.31 3.82
N ASP A 499 -12.01 28.05 3.94
CA ASP A 499 -13.44 27.68 3.85
C ASP A 499 -14.10 27.35 5.21
N ASN A 500 -13.33 27.16 6.29
CA ASN A 500 -13.85 26.75 7.60
C ASN A 500 -13.86 27.87 8.67
N GLU A 501 -14.93 27.91 9.46
CA GLU A 501 -15.07 28.70 10.70
C GLU A 501 -15.28 27.74 11.90
N PRO A 502 -14.76 28.04 13.11
CA PRO A 502 -13.92 29.18 13.47
C PRO A 502 -12.44 28.97 13.13
N LYS A 503 -11.82 30.01 12.57
CA LYS A 503 -10.46 30.03 11.98
C LYS A 503 -9.33 29.47 12.86
N VAL A 504 -9.46 29.51 14.19
CA VAL A 504 -8.39 29.08 15.12
C VAL A 504 -8.23 27.55 15.14
N VAL A 505 -9.33 26.80 15.21
CA VAL A 505 -9.29 25.32 15.19
C VAL A 505 -8.93 24.84 13.78
N ALA A 506 -9.49 25.51 12.76
CA ALA A 506 -9.23 25.20 11.37
C ALA A 506 -7.75 25.44 11.01
N GLY A 507 -7.12 26.49 11.54
CA GLY A 507 -5.70 26.77 11.29
C GLY A 507 -4.74 25.70 11.81
N LYS A 508 -5.03 24.98 12.91
CA LYS A 508 -4.16 23.87 13.35
C LYS A 508 -4.19 22.69 12.38
N GLU A 509 -5.38 22.34 11.88
CA GLU A 509 -5.55 21.28 10.89
C GLU A 509 -4.96 21.68 9.54
N ALA A 510 -5.11 22.94 9.11
CA ALA A 510 -4.47 23.46 7.90
C ALA A 510 -2.95 23.25 7.94
N ARG A 511 -2.33 23.66 9.06
CA ARG A 511 -0.89 23.51 9.27
C ARG A 511 -0.46 22.06 9.15
N LYS A 512 -1.16 21.14 9.82
CA LYS A 512 -0.85 19.71 9.79
C LYS A 512 -0.83 19.14 8.37
N TRP A 513 -1.81 19.49 7.54
CA TRP A 513 -1.87 18.99 6.17
C TRP A 513 -0.81 19.62 5.27
N TYR A 514 -0.53 20.92 5.42
CA TYR A 514 0.58 21.53 4.68
C TYR A 514 1.95 21.01 5.12
N GLU A 515 2.18 20.76 6.42
CA GLU A 515 3.43 20.18 6.91
C GLU A 515 3.66 18.80 6.30
N LYS A 516 2.64 17.92 6.27
CA LYS A 516 2.73 16.62 5.59
C LYS A 516 3.08 16.73 4.11
N ALA A 517 2.42 17.62 3.37
CA ALA A 517 2.72 17.82 1.97
C ALA A 517 4.13 18.41 1.75
N ALA A 518 4.58 19.30 2.63
CA ALA A 518 5.91 19.88 2.60
C ALA A 518 7.01 18.84 2.92
N GLU A 519 6.75 17.89 3.82
CA GLU A 519 7.64 16.74 4.10
C GLU A 519 7.85 15.87 2.85
N LEU A 520 6.83 15.77 1.99
CA LEU A 520 6.91 15.12 0.67
C LEU A 520 7.51 16.04 -0.42
N GLY A 521 8.09 17.18 -0.04
CA GLY A 521 8.78 18.10 -0.95
C GLY A 521 7.86 19.05 -1.74
N ASN A 522 6.57 19.15 -1.39
CA ASN A 522 5.66 20.01 -2.14
C ASN A 522 5.85 21.50 -1.83
N GLY A 523 6.33 22.26 -2.82
CA GLY A 523 6.56 23.69 -2.68
C GLY A 523 5.28 24.53 -2.52
N GLU A 524 4.14 24.14 -3.08
CA GLU A 524 2.85 24.85 -2.88
C GLU A 524 2.42 24.79 -1.41
N ALA A 525 2.56 23.64 -0.76
CA ALA A 525 2.29 23.49 0.67
C ALA A 525 3.22 24.35 1.54
N MET A 526 4.51 24.42 1.18
CA MET A 526 5.47 25.30 1.86
C MET A 526 5.07 26.79 1.72
N GLN A 527 4.55 27.19 0.56
CA GLN A 527 3.99 28.53 0.37
C GLN A 527 2.73 28.73 1.22
N GLY A 528 1.85 27.72 1.29
CA GLY A 528 0.70 27.70 2.19
C GLY A 528 1.09 27.94 3.65
N LEU A 529 2.14 27.27 4.14
CA LEU A 529 2.70 27.50 5.49
C LEU A 529 3.20 28.94 5.65
N GLY A 530 3.91 29.47 4.66
CA GLY A 530 4.36 30.87 4.67
C GLY A 530 3.19 31.84 4.84
N LYS A 531 2.12 31.64 4.07
CA LYS A 531 0.91 32.46 4.12
C LYS A 531 0.18 32.37 5.46
N MET A 532 0.19 31.21 6.11
CA MET A 532 -0.35 31.05 7.46
C MET A 532 0.37 31.93 8.48
N PHE A 533 1.70 31.98 8.42
CA PHE A 533 2.51 32.86 9.29
C PHE A 533 2.38 34.33 8.90
N GLU A 534 2.18 34.65 7.63
CA GLU A 534 1.94 36.03 7.16
C GLU A 534 0.61 36.59 7.67
N GLU A 535 -0.44 35.78 7.64
CA GLU A 535 -1.81 36.17 8.00
C GLU A 535 -2.15 35.91 9.47
N GLY A 536 -1.31 35.17 10.21
CA GLY A 536 -1.56 34.77 11.59
C GLY A 536 -2.72 33.78 11.74
N LYS A 537 -2.96 32.92 10.74
CA LYS A 537 -4.08 31.97 10.74
C LYS A 537 -3.64 30.63 11.32
N GLY A 538 -4.13 30.28 12.52
CA GLY A 538 -3.75 29.05 13.22
C GLY A 538 -2.37 29.07 13.87
N VAL A 539 -1.59 30.12 13.62
CA VAL A 539 -0.27 30.38 14.16
C VAL A 539 -0.15 31.86 14.52
N SER A 540 0.80 32.22 15.37
CA SER A 540 1.11 33.63 15.62
C SER A 540 1.68 34.27 14.35
N LEU A 541 1.18 35.46 14.00
CA LEU A 541 1.67 36.24 12.87
C LEU A 541 3.19 36.47 13.01
N ASN A 542 3.95 36.06 11.99
CA ASN A 542 5.41 36.15 11.97
C ASN A 542 5.94 36.19 10.53
N TYR A 543 6.18 37.40 10.03
CA TYR A 543 6.68 37.62 8.66
C TYR A 543 8.08 37.04 8.41
N ARG A 544 8.92 36.93 9.44
CA ARG A 544 10.26 36.33 9.29
C ARG A 544 10.15 34.83 9.03
N VAL A 545 9.29 34.14 9.79
CA VAL A 545 9.03 32.71 9.56
C VAL A 545 8.31 32.49 8.23
N ALA A 546 7.40 33.38 7.83
CA ALA A 546 6.78 33.34 6.52
C ALA A 546 7.82 33.41 5.39
N PHE A 547 8.78 34.34 5.49
CA PHE A 547 9.88 34.48 4.54
C PHE A 547 10.72 33.19 4.41
N GLU A 548 11.09 32.56 5.53
CA GLU A 548 11.84 31.29 5.51
C GLU A 548 11.06 30.16 4.82
N TRP A 549 9.74 30.08 5.02
CA TRP A 549 8.90 29.10 4.33
C TRP A 549 8.78 29.39 2.83
N TYR A 550 8.65 30.65 2.44
CA TYR A 550 8.67 31.02 1.03
C TYR A 550 10.02 30.69 0.37
N LYS A 551 11.14 30.85 1.08
CA LYS A 551 12.45 30.40 0.60
C LYS A 551 12.50 28.90 0.35
N LYS A 552 12.07 28.09 1.32
CA LYS A 552 11.96 26.63 1.15
C LYS A 552 11.07 26.24 -0.03
N SER A 553 9.96 26.95 -0.22
CA SER A 553 9.05 26.76 -1.36
C SER A 553 9.74 27.02 -2.71
N VAL A 554 10.56 28.08 -2.79
CA VAL A 554 11.38 28.38 -3.96
C VAL A 554 12.44 27.31 -4.20
N ASP A 555 13.12 26.84 -3.15
CA ASP A 555 14.13 25.78 -3.25
C ASP A 555 13.50 24.44 -3.70
N ALA A 556 12.23 24.20 -3.35
CA ALA A 556 11.41 23.10 -3.86
C ALA A 556 10.84 23.35 -5.28
N GLY A 557 11.24 24.43 -5.94
CA GLY A 557 10.88 24.74 -7.33
C GLY A 557 9.55 25.46 -7.54
N TYR A 558 8.86 25.90 -6.48
CA TYR A 558 7.56 26.57 -6.62
C TYR A 558 7.73 28.06 -6.91
N ILE A 559 7.54 28.43 -8.17
CA ILE A 559 7.85 29.75 -8.71
C ILE A 559 7.03 30.87 -8.05
N SER A 560 5.76 30.62 -7.72
CA SER A 560 4.88 31.65 -7.16
C SER A 560 5.36 32.19 -5.81
N ALA A 561 6.09 31.40 -5.02
CA ALA A 561 6.65 31.86 -3.75
C ALA A 561 7.71 32.97 -3.92
N MET A 562 8.36 33.06 -5.08
CA MET A 562 9.25 34.19 -5.40
C MET A 562 8.48 35.52 -5.43
N VAL A 563 7.20 35.50 -5.85
CA VAL A 563 6.34 36.69 -5.84
C VAL A 563 6.02 37.09 -4.39
N ASP A 564 5.73 36.12 -3.52
CA ASP A 564 5.45 36.40 -2.11
C ASP A 564 6.69 37.00 -1.39
N ILE A 565 7.90 36.51 -1.71
CA ILE A 565 9.16 37.12 -1.23
C ILE A 565 9.31 38.56 -1.74
N GLY A 566 9.03 38.80 -3.02
CA GLY A 566 9.08 40.14 -3.59
C GLY A 566 8.11 41.10 -2.90
N LEU A 567 6.90 40.64 -2.59
CA LEU A 567 5.89 41.41 -1.84
C LEU A 567 6.35 41.70 -0.40
N ILE A 568 7.00 40.76 0.27
CA ILE A 568 7.60 40.98 1.60
C ILE A 568 8.61 42.14 1.57
N TYR A 569 9.49 42.18 0.58
CA TYR A 569 10.45 43.28 0.41
C TYR A 569 9.78 44.59 0.00
N GLU A 570 8.75 44.52 -0.85
CA GLU A 570 8.00 45.70 -1.28
C GLU A 570 7.26 46.38 -0.13
N ASP A 571 6.67 45.59 0.76
CA ASP A 571 5.93 46.07 1.93
C ASP A 571 6.83 46.36 3.14
N GLY A 572 8.03 45.78 3.21
CA GLY A 572 8.92 45.86 4.36
C GLY A 572 8.42 45.08 5.58
N LYS A 573 7.77 43.94 5.36
CA LYS A 573 7.18 43.11 6.43
C LYS A 573 8.19 42.06 6.90
N GLY A 574 8.71 42.20 8.12
CA GLY A 574 9.71 41.26 8.66
C GLY A 574 11.13 41.42 8.09
N VAL A 575 11.29 42.25 7.06
CA VAL A 575 12.57 42.70 6.47
C VAL A 575 12.49 44.20 6.20
N SER A 576 13.62 44.87 5.99
CA SER A 576 13.62 46.27 5.57
C SER A 576 13.00 46.42 4.18
N LYS A 577 12.10 47.40 4.03
CA LYS A 577 11.47 47.72 2.75
C LYS A 577 12.52 48.01 1.68
N ASN A 578 12.47 47.28 0.57
CA ASN A 578 13.45 47.37 -0.51
C ASN A 578 12.82 47.02 -1.87
N TYR A 579 12.45 48.05 -2.64
CA TYR A 579 11.88 47.87 -3.97
C TYR A 579 12.85 47.27 -5.00
N ALA A 580 14.15 47.48 -4.84
CA ALA A 580 15.15 46.90 -5.75
C ALA A 580 15.21 45.38 -5.57
N GLU A 581 15.15 44.90 -4.32
CA GLU A 581 15.06 43.46 -4.07
C GLU A 581 13.72 42.88 -4.51
N ALA A 582 12.61 43.58 -4.25
CA ALA A 582 11.31 43.16 -4.77
C ALA A 582 11.35 42.98 -6.31
N CYS A 583 11.95 43.93 -7.03
CA CYS A 583 12.14 43.86 -8.47
C CYS A 583 13.00 42.66 -8.89
N HIS A 584 14.06 42.35 -8.15
CA HIS A 584 14.92 41.20 -8.43
C HIS A 584 14.16 39.88 -8.32
N TRP A 585 13.44 39.65 -7.21
CA TRP A 585 12.61 38.46 -7.01
C TRP A 585 11.51 38.33 -8.06
N TYR A 586 10.83 39.43 -8.40
CA TYR A 586 9.85 39.41 -9.47
C TYR A 586 10.47 39.07 -10.82
N LYS A 587 11.66 39.59 -11.15
CA LYS A 587 12.37 39.25 -12.39
C LYS A 587 12.71 37.76 -12.46
N MET A 588 13.21 37.17 -11.38
CA MET A 588 13.48 35.73 -11.32
C MET A 588 12.22 34.89 -11.60
N ALA A 589 11.08 35.27 -11.04
CA ALA A 589 9.81 34.60 -11.31
C ALA A 589 9.32 34.81 -12.75
N ALA A 590 9.45 36.04 -13.27
CA ALA A 590 9.06 36.39 -14.63
C ALA A 590 9.91 35.67 -15.69
N ASP A 591 11.21 35.48 -15.44
CA ASP A 591 12.11 34.71 -16.32
C ASP A 591 11.71 33.22 -16.38
N LYS A 592 11.03 32.72 -15.35
CA LYS A 592 10.40 31.39 -15.31
C LYS A 592 8.93 31.39 -15.78
N GLY A 593 8.46 32.48 -16.40
CA GLY A 593 7.14 32.57 -17.03
C GLY A 593 6.01 33.02 -16.10
N ASN A 594 6.28 33.47 -14.88
CA ASN A 594 5.20 33.90 -13.97
C ASN A 594 4.57 35.23 -14.43
N ALA A 595 3.33 35.16 -14.90
CA ALA A 595 2.61 36.32 -15.43
C ALA A 595 2.32 37.39 -14.35
N CYS A 596 2.04 36.98 -13.11
CA CYS A 596 1.82 37.91 -12.00
C CYS A 596 3.08 38.73 -11.70
N ALA A 597 4.24 38.08 -11.68
CA ALA A 597 5.52 38.74 -11.48
C ALA A 597 5.82 39.77 -12.58
N MET A 598 5.57 39.41 -13.84
CA MET A 598 5.69 40.35 -14.97
C MET A 598 4.79 41.58 -14.77
N ARG A 599 3.57 41.39 -14.28
CA ARG A 599 2.65 42.49 -13.99
C ARG A 599 3.16 43.42 -12.88
N LEU A 600 3.73 42.84 -11.82
CA LEU A 600 4.30 43.59 -10.70
C LEU A 600 5.56 44.37 -11.10
N ILE A 601 6.42 43.82 -11.97
CA ILE A 601 7.55 44.56 -12.56
C ILE A 601 7.06 45.77 -13.34
N GLY A 602 6.03 45.59 -14.18
CA GLY A 602 5.44 46.71 -14.91
C GLY A 602 4.93 47.82 -13.98
N ARG A 603 4.34 47.45 -12.84
CA ARG A 603 3.94 48.42 -11.79
C ARG A 603 5.13 49.17 -11.20
N LEU A 604 6.25 48.49 -10.93
CA LEU A 604 7.45 49.15 -10.39
C LEU A 604 8.01 50.18 -11.36
N TYR A 605 8.11 49.86 -12.67
CA TYR A 605 8.55 50.81 -13.69
C TYR A 605 7.57 51.96 -13.91
N PHE A 606 6.26 51.70 -13.85
CA PHE A 606 5.26 52.74 -14.01
C PHE A 606 5.31 53.78 -12.88
N ASN A 607 5.52 53.31 -11.64
CA ASN A 607 5.57 54.17 -10.46
C ASN A 607 6.96 54.75 -10.19
N GLY A 608 8.03 54.17 -10.73
CA GLY A 608 9.41 54.53 -10.40
C GLY A 608 9.87 54.01 -9.03
N ASN A 609 9.27 52.90 -8.55
CA ASN A 609 9.57 52.33 -7.23
C ASN A 609 10.78 51.39 -7.32
N GLY A 610 11.92 51.83 -6.78
CA GLY A 610 13.18 51.05 -6.80
C GLY A 610 13.85 50.93 -8.17
N VAL A 611 13.25 51.54 -9.19
CA VAL A 611 13.75 51.62 -10.57
C VAL A 611 13.45 53.01 -11.12
N THR A 612 14.20 53.45 -12.13
CA THR A 612 13.86 54.69 -12.84
C THR A 612 12.49 54.55 -13.50
N LYS A 613 11.60 55.52 -13.26
CA LYS A 613 10.26 55.53 -13.86
C LYS A 613 10.35 55.46 -15.39
N ASP A 614 9.70 54.46 -15.98
CA ASP A 614 9.65 54.22 -17.42
C ASP A 614 8.30 53.61 -17.79
N GLU A 615 7.38 54.45 -18.26
CA GLU A 615 6.05 54.01 -18.67
C GLU A 615 6.08 53.13 -19.93
N GLY A 616 7.07 53.30 -20.80
CA GLY A 616 7.21 52.47 -22.01
C GLY A 616 7.59 51.04 -21.64
N LEU A 617 8.58 50.88 -20.77
CA LEU A 617 8.99 49.59 -20.26
C LEU A 617 7.91 48.94 -19.39
N ALA A 618 7.16 49.73 -18.60
CA ALA A 618 6.01 49.25 -17.86
C ALA A 618 4.95 48.60 -18.77
N MET A 619 4.60 49.27 -19.88
CA MET A 619 3.65 48.74 -20.86
C MET A 619 4.14 47.47 -21.54
N GLN A 620 5.45 47.36 -21.82
CA GLN A 620 6.04 46.14 -22.38
C GLN A 620 5.91 44.95 -21.40
N TRP A 621 6.20 45.16 -20.11
CA TRP A 621 6.05 44.13 -19.10
C TRP A 621 4.60 43.70 -18.88
N TRP A 622 3.67 44.65 -18.86
CA TRP A 622 2.24 44.32 -18.81
C TRP A 622 1.78 43.57 -20.06
N GLN A 623 2.28 43.93 -21.25
CA GLN A 623 1.94 43.20 -22.47
C GLN A 623 2.44 41.76 -22.39
N ARG A 624 3.68 41.53 -21.96
CA ARG A 624 4.21 40.17 -21.72
C ARG A 624 3.36 39.38 -20.72
N SER A 625 2.92 40.03 -19.64
CA SER A 625 2.03 39.43 -18.65
C SER A 625 0.66 39.05 -19.25
N ALA A 626 0.08 39.92 -20.08
CA ALA A 626 -1.19 39.67 -20.76
C ALA A 626 -1.07 38.55 -21.82
N ASP A 627 0.04 38.50 -22.56
CA ASP A 627 0.35 37.45 -23.53
C ASP A 627 0.53 36.10 -22.83
N ALA A 628 1.05 36.11 -21.59
CA ALA A 628 1.10 34.95 -20.69
C ALA A 628 -0.24 34.63 -20.00
N GLY A 629 -1.32 35.31 -20.37
CA GLY A 629 -2.69 35.02 -19.92
C GLY A 629 -3.20 35.85 -18.73
N ASP A 630 -2.45 36.83 -18.21
CA ASP A 630 -2.93 37.70 -17.12
C ASP A 630 -3.97 38.71 -17.63
N LYS A 631 -5.24 38.42 -17.38
CA LYS A 631 -6.37 39.29 -17.73
C LYS A 631 -6.32 40.64 -17.01
N THR A 632 -5.74 40.71 -15.81
CA THR A 632 -5.59 41.95 -15.05
C THR A 632 -4.57 42.87 -15.72
N ALA A 633 -3.48 42.31 -16.25
CA ALA A 633 -2.51 43.08 -17.04
C ALA A 633 -3.16 43.68 -18.29
N LYS A 634 -4.01 42.91 -18.98
CA LYS A 634 -4.78 43.43 -20.13
C LYS A 634 -5.69 44.59 -19.73
N LYS A 635 -6.41 44.48 -18.61
CA LYS A 635 -7.25 45.55 -18.07
C LYS A 635 -6.43 46.82 -17.80
N TRP A 636 -5.27 46.70 -17.15
CA TRP A 636 -4.39 47.84 -16.84
C TRP A 636 -3.86 48.53 -18.12
N ILE A 637 -3.51 47.76 -19.15
CA ILE A 637 -3.09 48.30 -20.45
C ILE A 637 -4.22 49.14 -21.08
N ASP A 638 -5.43 48.60 -21.11
CA ASP A 638 -6.59 49.26 -21.73
C ASP A 638 -6.98 50.53 -20.96
N GLU A 639 -6.91 50.49 -19.63
CA GLU A 639 -7.15 51.64 -18.75
C GLU A 639 -6.14 52.76 -18.99
N VAL A 640 -4.84 52.45 -19.05
CA VAL A 640 -3.79 53.46 -19.30
C VAL A 640 -3.90 54.05 -20.70
N LYS A 641 -4.21 53.24 -21.72
CA LYS A 641 -4.45 53.74 -23.09
C LYS A 641 -5.65 54.67 -23.17
N THR A 642 -6.74 54.32 -22.49
CA THR A 642 -7.96 55.14 -22.42
C THR A 642 -7.73 56.44 -21.66
N ALA A 643 -6.92 56.43 -20.59
CA ALA A 643 -6.58 57.62 -19.84
C ALA A 643 -5.73 58.60 -20.67
N LYS A 644 -4.76 58.09 -21.44
CA LYS A 644 -3.92 58.90 -22.34
C LYS A 644 -4.71 59.54 -23.47
N SER A 645 -5.70 58.84 -24.05
CA SER A 645 -6.57 59.42 -25.08
C SER A 645 -7.50 60.52 -24.56
N GLN A 646 -7.75 60.56 -23.24
CA GLN A 646 -8.54 61.60 -22.56
C GLN A 646 -7.70 62.76 -21.98
N GLY A 647 -6.39 62.80 -22.22
CA GLY A 647 -5.51 63.88 -21.76
C GLY A 647 -5.30 63.94 -20.24
N LYS A 648 -5.55 62.85 -19.50
CA LYS A 648 -5.34 62.77 -18.05
C LYS A 648 -3.96 62.18 -17.74
N SER A 649 -3.24 62.73 -16.75
CA SER A 649 -1.99 62.17 -16.25
C SER A 649 -2.27 60.87 -15.47
N GLY A 650 -1.63 59.77 -15.88
CA GLY A 650 -1.99 58.40 -15.49
C GLY A 650 -1.68 57.97 -14.04
N GLY A 651 -1.31 58.89 -13.14
CA GLY A 651 -0.85 58.55 -11.79
C GLY A 651 -1.93 58.09 -10.81
N CYS A 652 -3.20 58.42 -11.05
CA CYS A 652 -4.27 58.27 -10.04
C CYS A 652 -5.04 56.92 -10.09
N PHE A 653 -4.82 56.08 -11.12
CA PHE A 653 -5.75 54.97 -11.42
C PHE A 653 -5.31 53.59 -10.91
N ILE A 654 -4.00 53.34 -10.70
CA ILE A 654 -3.53 52.02 -10.23
C ILE A 654 -3.98 51.73 -8.80
N THR A 655 -4.10 52.75 -7.95
CA THR A 655 -4.67 52.64 -6.60
C THR A 655 -6.11 52.14 -6.63
N THR A 656 -6.90 52.57 -7.61
CA THR A 656 -8.26 52.11 -7.85
C THR A 656 -8.31 50.64 -8.28
N ALA A 657 -7.43 50.22 -9.20
CA ALA A 657 -7.37 48.85 -9.67
C ALA A 657 -6.83 47.85 -8.63
N VAL A 658 -5.97 48.30 -7.70
CA VAL A 658 -5.50 47.51 -6.55
C VAL A 658 -6.65 47.20 -5.57
N CYS A 659 -7.58 48.13 -5.38
CA CYS A 659 -8.76 47.92 -4.53
C CYS A 659 -9.72 46.88 -5.14
N ASP A 660 -9.93 46.93 -6.45
CA ASP A 660 -10.76 45.95 -7.18
C ASP A 660 -10.16 44.53 -7.16
N THR A 661 -8.82 44.43 -7.19
CA THR A 661 -8.12 43.13 -7.28
C THR A 661 -8.04 42.41 -5.92
N LEU A 662 -8.15 43.13 -4.80
CA LEU A 662 -8.07 42.56 -3.45
C LEU A 662 -9.42 42.07 -2.88
N GLY A 663 -10.51 42.14 -3.65
CA GLY A 663 -11.81 41.57 -3.25
C GLY A 663 -12.42 42.16 -1.98
N LYS A 664 -11.99 43.35 -1.56
CA LYS A 664 -12.57 44.12 -0.45
C LYS A 664 -13.28 45.33 -1.03
N SER A 665 -14.46 45.10 -1.58
CA SER A 665 -15.33 46.18 -2.06
C SER A 665 -15.82 47.00 -0.88
N ASP A 666 -15.76 48.31 -1.06
CA ASP A 666 -16.40 49.40 -0.32
C ASP A 666 -15.58 50.06 0.82
N ASP A 667 -14.75 49.33 1.58
CA ASP A 667 -13.93 49.97 2.65
C ASP A 667 -12.58 50.56 2.14
N CYS A 668 -12.08 50.09 1.00
CA CYS A 668 -10.71 50.40 0.53
C CYS A 668 -10.59 51.73 -0.23
N TYR A 669 -11.66 52.23 -0.85
CA TYR A 669 -11.58 53.40 -1.74
C TYR A 669 -11.17 54.67 -0.98
N GLU A 670 -11.61 54.79 0.27
CA GLU A 670 -11.44 56.01 1.07
C GLU A 670 -10.25 55.91 2.03
N LEU A 671 -10.01 54.74 2.63
CA LEU A 671 -8.84 54.52 3.48
C LEU A 671 -7.54 54.73 2.71
N THR A 672 -7.45 54.30 1.46
CA THR A 672 -6.22 54.42 0.65
C THR A 672 -5.95 55.88 0.24
N MET A 673 -7.01 56.65 -0.03
CA MET A 673 -6.91 58.08 -0.38
C MET A 673 -6.38 58.92 0.79
N PHE A 674 -6.91 58.69 1.99
CA PHE A 674 -6.41 59.32 3.21
C PHE A 674 -5.02 58.80 3.61
N ARG A 675 -4.71 57.55 3.28
CA ARG A 675 -3.43 56.89 3.56
C ARG A 675 -2.29 57.39 2.66
N ASP A 676 -2.55 57.62 1.38
CA ASP A 676 -1.55 58.14 0.44
C ASP A 676 -1.33 59.64 0.61
N PHE A 677 -2.38 60.38 0.98
CA PHE A 677 -2.26 61.77 1.44
C PHE A 677 -1.43 61.84 2.74
N ARG A 678 -1.69 60.93 3.70
CA ARG A 678 -0.92 60.75 4.94
C ARG A 678 0.54 60.40 4.67
N ASP A 679 0.83 59.44 3.80
CA ASP A 679 2.18 58.93 3.56
C ASP A 679 3.04 59.96 2.80
N ASN A 680 2.44 60.76 1.90
CA ASN A 680 3.10 61.91 1.28
C ASN A 680 3.26 63.11 2.23
N TRP A 681 2.35 63.30 3.19
CA TRP A 681 2.42 64.35 4.23
C TRP A 681 3.50 64.06 5.28
N MET A 682 3.65 62.80 5.72
CA MET A 682 4.69 62.37 6.67
C MET A 682 6.12 62.50 6.11
N ALA A 683 6.27 62.55 4.79
CA ALA A 683 7.56 62.71 4.15
C ALA A 683 8.11 64.15 4.21
N VAL A 684 7.31 65.15 4.63
CA VAL A 684 7.62 66.56 4.35
C VAL A 684 7.96 67.44 5.57
N GLN A 685 7.35 67.35 6.77
CA GLN A 685 7.79 68.19 7.93
C GLN A 685 7.48 67.65 9.35
N ALA A 686 8.24 68.11 10.35
CA ALA A 686 8.29 67.66 11.76
C ALA A 686 7.28 68.34 12.72
N ASP A 687 6.49 69.30 12.26
CA ASP A 687 5.59 70.16 13.06
C ASP A 687 4.09 69.81 12.91
N GLY A 688 3.77 68.67 12.28
CA GLY A 688 2.39 68.19 12.08
C GLY A 688 1.70 67.59 13.32
N GLU A 689 2.44 67.26 14.38
CA GLU A 689 1.98 66.37 15.47
C GLU A 689 0.71 66.84 16.22
N ALA A 690 0.52 68.15 16.41
CA ALA A 690 -0.60 68.68 17.19
C ALA A 690 -1.95 68.65 16.43
N LEU A 691 -1.94 68.91 15.12
CA LEU A 691 -3.16 68.82 14.29
C LEU A 691 -3.51 67.36 13.95
N ILE A 692 -2.49 66.48 13.91
CA ILE A 692 -2.62 65.03 13.69
C ILE A 692 -3.41 64.38 14.84
N GLN A 693 -3.16 64.76 16.09
CA GLN A 693 -3.86 64.22 17.25
C GLN A 693 -5.37 64.50 17.22
N GLU A 694 -5.78 65.73 16.88
CA GLU A 694 -7.19 66.08 16.72
C GLU A 694 -7.82 65.36 15.53
N TYR A 695 -7.07 65.20 14.44
CA TYR A 695 -7.52 64.53 13.20
C TYR A 695 -7.70 63.01 13.36
N TYR A 696 -6.78 62.30 14.04
CA TYR A 696 -6.90 60.86 14.30
C TYR A 696 -8.16 60.50 15.09
N VAL A 697 -8.63 61.42 15.92
CA VAL A 697 -9.85 61.24 16.73
C VAL A 697 -11.12 61.58 15.94
N ILE A 698 -11.05 62.54 15.03
CA ILE A 698 -12.24 63.12 14.37
C ILE A 698 -12.53 62.47 13.02
N ALA A 699 -11.53 62.18 12.18
CA ALA A 699 -11.76 61.66 10.84
C ALA A 699 -12.50 60.30 10.82
N PRO A 700 -12.17 59.30 11.67
CA PRO A 700 -12.92 58.05 11.73
C PRO A 700 -14.40 58.25 12.14
N LYS A 701 -14.68 59.26 12.98
CA LYS A 701 -16.04 59.60 13.40
C LYS A 701 -16.84 60.24 12.27
N ILE A 702 -16.22 61.06 11.42
CA ILE A 702 -16.87 61.66 10.25
C ILE A 702 -17.26 60.55 9.26
N VAL A 703 -16.31 59.66 8.96
CA VAL A 703 -16.54 58.51 8.05
C VAL A 703 -17.64 57.60 8.60
N SER A 704 -17.58 57.27 9.89
CA SER A 704 -18.62 56.47 10.53
C SER A 704 -20.00 57.13 10.45
N ALA A 705 -20.09 58.45 10.59
CA ALA A 705 -21.35 59.17 10.53
C ALA A 705 -21.91 59.25 9.10
N ILE A 706 -21.06 59.52 8.10
CA ILE A 706 -21.47 59.56 6.69
C ILE A 706 -21.91 58.18 6.22
N ASN A 707 -21.24 57.10 6.64
CA ASN A 707 -21.58 55.72 6.26
C ASN A 707 -22.93 55.25 6.79
N GLN A 708 -23.49 55.92 7.81
CA GLN A 708 -24.84 55.64 8.31
C GLN A 708 -25.93 56.32 7.47
N LEU A 709 -25.56 57.20 6.52
CA LEU A 709 -26.50 57.90 5.67
C LEU A 709 -26.77 57.13 4.37
N PRO A 710 -28.05 57.04 3.92
CA PRO A 710 -28.43 56.26 2.74
C PRO A 710 -27.87 56.81 1.43
N ASN A 711 -27.37 58.05 1.41
CA ASN A 711 -26.73 58.71 0.27
C ASN A 711 -25.22 58.95 0.49
N ALA A 712 -24.56 58.15 1.33
CA ALA A 712 -23.13 58.24 1.64
C ALA A 712 -22.27 58.42 0.37
N LYS A 713 -22.56 57.63 -0.67
CA LYS A 713 -21.86 57.66 -1.96
C LYS A 713 -21.89 59.04 -2.64
N GLU A 714 -23.05 59.71 -2.69
CA GLU A 714 -23.17 61.05 -3.28
C GLU A 714 -22.54 62.13 -2.40
N ILE A 715 -22.54 61.93 -1.08
CA ILE A 715 -21.88 62.82 -0.12
C ILE A 715 -20.37 62.80 -0.35
N TYR A 716 -19.77 61.61 -0.44
CA TYR A 716 -18.34 61.47 -0.69
C TYR A 716 -17.92 62.00 -2.06
N GLN A 717 -18.73 61.77 -3.09
CA GLN A 717 -18.51 62.36 -4.41
C GLN A 717 -18.50 63.90 -4.37
N ASN A 718 -19.44 64.51 -3.64
CA ASN A 718 -19.44 65.96 -3.45
C ASN A 718 -18.23 66.48 -2.66
N ILE A 719 -17.77 65.73 -1.66
CA ILE A 719 -16.58 66.08 -0.87
C ILE A 719 -15.34 66.08 -1.78
N TRP A 720 -15.21 65.07 -2.62
CA TRP A 720 -14.15 64.97 -3.62
C TRP A 720 -14.19 66.14 -4.60
N ASP A 721 -15.31 66.35 -5.28
CA ASP A 721 -15.44 67.32 -6.36
C ASP A 721 -15.24 68.75 -5.88
N LYS A 722 -15.75 69.09 -4.69
CA LYS A 722 -15.77 70.48 -4.19
C LYS A 722 -14.59 70.83 -3.30
N SER A 723 -13.92 69.84 -2.70
CA SER A 723 -12.96 70.10 -1.61
C SER A 723 -11.59 69.44 -1.84
N LEU A 724 -11.54 68.12 -2.03
CA LEU A 724 -10.24 67.43 -2.19
C LEU A 724 -9.59 67.66 -3.55
N SER A 725 -10.38 67.79 -4.63
CA SER A 725 -9.87 68.10 -5.98
C SER A 725 -9.07 69.41 -6.03
N GLY A 726 -9.47 70.39 -5.22
CA GLY A 726 -8.77 71.67 -5.08
C GLY A 726 -7.47 71.57 -4.28
N CYS A 727 -7.42 70.70 -3.27
CA CYS A 727 -6.20 70.44 -2.50
C CYS A 727 -5.11 69.79 -3.37
N LEU A 728 -5.50 68.85 -4.23
CA LEU A 728 -4.59 68.21 -5.19
C LEU A 728 -3.93 69.21 -6.16
N ARG A 729 -4.68 70.20 -6.65
CA ARG A 729 -4.11 71.27 -7.50
C ARG A 729 -3.03 72.10 -6.81
N TYR A 730 -3.17 72.35 -5.50
CA TYR A 730 -2.14 73.06 -4.73
C TYR A 730 -0.89 72.20 -4.52
N ILE A 731 -1.05 70.89 -4.35
CA ILE A 731 0.07 69.92 -4.28
C ILE A 731 0.82 69.88 -5.61
N GLU A 732 0.10 69.79 -6.73
CA GLU A 732 0.70 69.80 -8.08
C GLU A 732 1.47 71.10 -8.38
N GLN A 733 1.10 72.20 -7.74
CA GLN A 733 1.77 73.50 -7.83
C GLN A 733 2.90 73.69 -6.81
N GLY A 734 3.17 72.69 -5.96
CA GLY A 734 4.16 72.77 -4.88
C GLY A 734 3.78 73.70 -3.72
N ASN A 735 2.53 74.17 -3.66
CA ASN A 735 2.06 75.10 -2.63
C ASN A 735 1.40 74.34 -1.46
N MET A 736 2.25 73.73 -0.63
CA MET A 736 1.81 72.88 0.50
C MET A 736 1.09 73.67 1.60
N LEU A 737 1.39 74.96 1.78
CA LEU A 737 0.73 75.82 2.78
C LEU A 737 -0.73 76.11 2.41
N ALA A 738 -1.00 76.46 1.15
CA ALA A 738 -2.37 76.67 0.67
C ALA A 738 -3.20 75.38 0.69
N CYS A 739 -2.56 74.23 0.39
CA CYS A 739 -3.20 72.92 0.54
C CYS A 739 -3.58 72.65 2.00
N LYS A 740 -2.69 72.96 2.95
CA LYS A 740 -2.92 72.79 4.39
C LYS A 740 -4.14 73.60 4.86
N GLU A 741 -4.19 74.89 4.56
CA GLU A 741 -5.30 75.77 4.98
C GLU A 741 -6.64 75.28 4.45
N LYS A 742 -6.69 74.90 3.17
CA LYS A 742 -7.88 74.33 2.51
C LYS A 742 -8.35 73.01 3.11
N TYR A 743 -7.41 72.12 3.40
CA TYR A 743 -7.71 70.80 3.95
C TYR A 743 -8.25 70.90 5.38
N VAL A 744 -7.64 71.75 6.21
CA VAL A 744 -8.11 72.00 7.59
C VAL A 744 -9.50 72.63 7.60
N GLU A 745 -9.74 73.62 6.75
CA GLU A 745 -11.06 74.23 6.59
C GLU A 745 -12.14 73.21 6.20
N MET A 746 -11.79 72.27 5.31
CA MET A 746 -12.68 71.18 4.89
C MET A 746 -13.01 70.25 6.06
N VAL A 747 -12.01 69.76 6.79
CA VAL A 747 -12.22 68.82 7.92
C VAL A 747 -13.09 69.47 9.00
N GLN A 748 -12.87 70.75 9.31
CA GLN A 748 -13.71 71.49 10.25
C GLN A 748 -15.16 71.62 9.77
N LYS A 749 -15.37 71.88 8.47
CA LYS A 749 -16.72 71.93 7.86
C LYS A 749 -17.43 70.58 7.91
N LEU A 750 -16.71 69.49 7.63
CA LEU A 750 -17.27 68.14 7.65
C LEU A 750 -17.59 67.68 9.05
N ARG A 751 -16.71 67.95 10.02
CA ARG A 751 -16.98 67.71 11.43
C ARG A 751 -18.25 68.41 11.88
N LYS A 752 -18.38 69.71 11.59
CA LYS A 752 -19.56 70.50 11.96
C LYS A 752 -20.86 69.95 11.34
N LYS A 753 -20.77 69.34 10.15
CA LYS A 753 -21.92 68.88 9.36
C LYS A 753 -22.34 67.44 9.62
N TYR A 754 -21.43 66.58 10.10
CA TYR A 754 -21.69 65.14 10.22
C TYR A 754 -21.40 64.58 11.60
N ILE A 755 -20.74 65.33 12.48
CA ILE A 755 -20.51 64.94 13.88
C ILE A 755 -21.26 65.86 14.84
N ASP A 756 -21.16 67.19 14.64
CA ASP A 756 -21.70 68.15 15.61
C ASP A 756 -23.21 68.47 15.39
N THR A 757 -23.76 68.11 14.22
CA THR A 757 -25.20 68.14 13.87
C THR A 757 -25.74 66.73 13.75
#